data_AF-A0A2E7C7N9-F1
#
_entry.id   AF-A0A2E7C7N9-F1
#
_cell.length_a   1.000
_cell.length_b   1.000
_cell.length_c   1.000
_cell.angle_alpha   90.00
_cell.angle_beta   90.00
_cell.angle_gamma   90.00
#
_symmetry.space_group_name_H-M   'P 1'
#
loop_
_entity.id
_entity.type
_entity.pdbx_description
1 polymer ?
#
loop_
_entity_poly.entity_id
_entity_poly.type
_entity_poly.pdbx_seq_one_letter_code
_entity_poly.pdbx_strand_id
1 'polypeptide(L)'
;MIPPTRSPFPWLWLGYSLLLVYGTWFPLDRWDWALGGWQAFMAMDWPKRVARSDFILNLIVYLPFGLLAMLCLRGPFVRRLLLATAAATALSASLEFGQTYLPGRVSSLADLLLNSAGGFLGALGAGLAVRLTLSRRLTQRVLAALRDPATGRLGLLALGCWILAQWAPLVPSLDIGNLRAGLAPLKATLTGKAPLNSAQVVSYLFMLFTVGTLLLSVLAPVQRRLSAVCGLLALVLAGKILVLGRVLSAEALLAFVCLIPIFWLLRTASTGLLRGLLLLSLTAFLIEDALLPAEGNSALRTINWIPFRGHINSVHGVVNLLETLWVFIALAWVTYPWSRNRNLRTVLACLIAAVTLGLEWWQQFVPGRYPDITDALVATGGWWLATVWPWPVEPDPQRDQRQPPTSAGRRRGGKSGFPRRHRVLLLAGASLVGLLAGLYAFLAREDIAPYALPTIEQLPAPTFPSWRQAHPRLPAPTDQDIALLRAHHPAFWERHRKAAREGKLYSRILMALVEPGSVDLQALHTDLMALQPTWRGHEQTRPLALAYDWLYAQWTPAQRQSLLASVEAACDYQIHVITDKYALSPYNVYLYNSPLQALMMAAIASHGDSDNDRCMRFTADYWRHRVLPVWRQVMGSTGGWHEGGEYIGIGIGQAVYQLPALWRNATGEDLFAREAGIRGFADFALHRTRPDGTYIRSGDAAHFRRRIPDLAPLALEVGHRAAYTLAAPTTPLRPLSWPWGPLAQPGFADTTALQREPTSRWFDGIGLLLARSSWSEDATFVTFRAGDNYWSHSHLDQGAFTIFRNGALAIDSGLYNRYGSEHHMNYTSQSIAHNVITVTDPEDTVPMPPKGEGGSSRAIANDGGQRRVGSGWGRAAPLDFQHWQQQAEHYRTVGEVRHGDERGVSWVVADLTPAYTNAASGKGDFSARRQRVRSYQRSFVFDREQQVIIVYDRVTAHDASFRQKWLLHSELEPELQGRDFRIAAPLNPGGLRGQLHGQVLLPEDANLTAIGGSGLEFFVDEQNYDEGGTLQATAQRLRRERGAEPGAWRLELQPGREAETQEFLVVMRTTDLQSLAQPTQPMLATLTTTNDTLTVQLPGAQPLTVQLPRGMGNVQLQRRR
;
A
#
# COMPACT_ATOMS: atom_id res chain seq x y z
N MET A 1 17.46 55.59 37.20
CA MET A 1 17.22 54.14 37.35
C MET A 1 15.81 53.84 36.83
N ILE A 2 15.70 53.30 35.62
CA ILE A 2 14.43 52.83 35.04
C ILE A 2 14.18 51.43 35.63
N PRO A 3 13.01 51.13 36.20
CA PRO A 3 12.74 49.80 36.74
C PRO A 3 12.86 48.75 35.63
N PRO A 4 13.25 47.50 35.94
CA PRO A 4 13.44 46.46 34.94
C PRO A 4 12.07 46.09 34.35
N THR A 5 11.72 46.67 33.21
CA THR A 5 10.72 46.07 32.35
C THR A 5 11.29 44.73 31.92
N ARG A 6 10.74 43.63 32.46
CA ARG A 6 11.17 42.26 32.15
C ARG A 6 10.94 42.04 30.66
N SER A 7 11.99 42.21 29.86
CA SER A 7 11.97 41.83 28.45
C SER A 7 11.54 40.36 28.37
N PRO A 8 10.51 40.01 27.58
CA PRO A 8 10.07 38.62 27.43
C PRO A 8 11.02 37.79 26.54
N PHE A 9 11.94 38.44 25.80
CA PHE A 9 12.85 37.77 24.86
C PHE A 9 13.74 36.68 25.48
N PRO A 10 14.31 36.82 26.69
CA PRO A 10 15.10 35.75 27.31
C PRO A 10 14.30 34.47 27.58
N TRP A 11 13.02 34.59 27.95
CA TRP A 11 12.14 33.43 28.16
C TRP A 11 11.77 32.75 26.84
N LEU A 12 11.54 33.53 25.77
CA LEU A 12 11.35 32.97 24.42
C LEU A 12 12.62 32.28 23.92
N TRP A 13 13.79 32.89 24.16
CA TRP A 13 15.07 32.32 23.76
C TRP A 13 15.33 31.01 24.49
N LEU A 14 15.08 30.95 25.80
CA LEU A 14 15.17 29.71 26.59
C LEU A 14 14.18 28.65 26.12
N GLY A 15 12.90 29.00 25.95
CA GLY A 15 11.87 28.07 25.48
C GLY A 15 12.19 27.51 24.10
N TYR A 16 12.66 28.34 23.17
CA TYR A 16 13.11 27.89 21.85
C TYR A 16 14.35 27.01 21.92
N SER A 17 15.30 27.32 22.81
CA SER A 17 16.48 26.48 23.04
C SER A 17 16.10 25.08 23.52
N LEU A 18 15.15 24.99 24.45
CA LEU A 18 14.61 23.70 24.92
C LEU A 18 13.89 22.93 23.81
N LEU A 19 13.18 23.63 22.92
CA LEU A 19 12.54 23.02 21.76
C LEU A 19 13.57 22.44 20.78
N LEU A 20 14.69 23.14 20.55
CA LEU A 20 15.80 22.62 19.74
C LEU A 20 16.40 21.36 20.39
N VAL A 21 16.66 21.38 21.70
CA VAL A 21 17.16 20.20 22.43
C VAL A 21 16.20 19.02 22.30
N TYR A 22 14.91 19.26 22.52
CA TYR A 22 13.88 18.24 22.39
C TYR A 22 13.83 17.65 20.98
N GLY A 23 13.80 18.49 19.94
CA GLY A 23 13.75 18.03 18.55
C GLY A 23 14.98 17.23 18.13
N THR A 24 16.17 17.61 18.58
CA THR A 24 17.44 16.96 18.22
C THR A 24 17.65 15.61 18.94
N TRP A 25 17.20 15.49 20.19
CA TRP A 25 17.34 14.25 20.99
C TRP A 25 16.12 13.32 20.95
N PHE A 26 15.03 13.70 20.28
CA PHE A 26 13.86 12.84 20.10
C PHE A 26 14.23 11.52 19.38
N PRO A 27 13.75 10.34 19.85
CA PRO A 27 12.61 10.11 20.76
C PRO A 27 12.91 10.08 22.26
N LEU A 28 14.07 10.57 22.71
CA LEU A 28 14.54 10.56 24.11
C LEU A 28 14.68 9.16 24.73
N ASP A 29 14.40 8.10 23.98
CA ASP A 29 14.65 6.69 24.31
C ASP A 29 15.95 6.20 23.64
N ARG A 30 16.45 5.03 24.05
CA ARG A 30 17.57 4.31 23.40
C ARG A 30 18.95 5.00 23.48
N TRP A 31 19.26 5.66 24.59
CA TRP A 31 20.63 6.10 24.86
C TRP A 31 21.54 4.88 25.11
N ASP A 32 22.63 4.79 24.36
CA ASP A 32 23.67 3.79 24.55
C ASP A 32 24.96 4.49 25.00
N TRP A 33 25.24 4.39 26.29
CA TRP A 33 26.41 5.00 26.92
C TRP A 33 27.73 4.36 26.48
N ALA A 34 27.70 3.20 25.81
CA ALA A 34 28.90 2.53 25.30
C ALA A 34 29.35 3.05 23.93
N LEU A 35 28.47 3.72 23.16
CA LEU A 35 28.78 4.22 21.81
C LEU A 35 29.38 5.63 21.81
N GLY A 36 28.93 6.49 22.72
CA GLY A 36 29.26 7.91 22.70
C GLY A 36 30.53 8.29 23.46
N GLY A 37 31.00 9.52 23.23
CA GLY A 37 32.20 10.04 23.87
C GLY A 37 32.98 11.02 23.00
N TRP A 38 34.01 11.62 23.59
CA TRP A 38 34.86 12.60 22.89
C TRP A 38 35.52 12.05 21.63
N GLN A 39 35.85 10.75 21.60
CA GLN A 39 36.45 10.10 20.44
C GLN A 39 35.46 10.05 19.26
N ALA A 40 34.22 9.64 19.49
CA ALA A 40 33.15 9.61 18.48
C ALA A 40 32.80 11.02 17.99
N PHE A 41 32.79 12.01 18.88
CA PHE A 41 32.54 13.41 18.52
C PHE A 41 33.69 14.01 17.67
N MET A 42 34.95 13.70 17.99
CA MET A 42 36.10 14.13 17.18
C MET A 42 36.19 13.40 15.83
N ALA A 43 35.52 12.25 15.69
CA ALA A 43 35.42 11.48 14.46
C ALA A 43 34.20 11.86 13.58
N MET A 44 33.60 13.05 13.79
CA MET A 44 32.51 13.53 12.93
C MET A 44 32.97 13.66 11.47
N ASP A 45 32.33 12.91 10.59
CA ASP A 45 32.63 12.89 9.17
C ASP A 45 31.81 13.93 8.39
N TRP A 46 32.31 14.30 7.21
CA TRP A 46 31.53 15.02 6.22
C TRP A 46 30.59 14.06 5.49
N PRO A 47 29.28 14.33 5.42
CA PRO A 47 28.35 13.46 4.71
C PRO A 47 28.67 13.41 3.20
N LYS A 48 28.66 12.21 2.61
CA LYS A 48 28.96 11.99 1.17
C LYS A 48 27.98 12.71 0.23
N ARG A 49 26.75 12.95 0.67
CA ARG A 49 25.74 13.79 0.02
C ARG A 49 24.83 14.39 1.09
N VAL A 50 24.60 15.71 1.04
CA VAL A 50 23.61 16.40 1.89
C VAL A 50 22.33 16.53 1.08
N ALA A 51 21.22 15.98 1.58
CA ALA A 51 19.93 16.19 0.93
C ALA A 51 19.56 17.69 1.00
N ARG A 52 19.00 18.23 -0.09
CA ARG A 52 18.64 19.67 -0.15
C ARG A 52 17.64 20.07 0.95
N SER A 53 16.77 19.15 1.37
CA SER A 53 15.84 19.32 2.47
C SER A 53 16.56 19.55 3.80
N ASP A 54 17.57 18.74 4.10
CA ASP A 54 18.28 18.73 5.37
C ASP A 54 19.14 19.99 5.52
N PHE A 55 19.75 20.42 4.40
CA PHE A 55 20.46 21.69 4.30
C PHE A 55 19.59 22.88 4.73
N ILE A 56 18.37 22.94 4.19
CA ILE A 56 17.45 24.06 4.41
C ILE A 56 16.85 24.00 5.81
N LEU A 57 16.50 22.80 6.29
CA LEU A 57 15.92 22.60 7.62
C LEU A 57 16.89 23.03 8.72
N ASN A 58 18.15 22.57 8.67
CA ASN A 58 19.16 22.89 9.67
C ASN A 58 19.50 24.40 9.71
N LEU A 59 19.46 25.07 8.54
CA LEU A 59 19.63 26.53 8.47
C LEU A 59 18.42 27.29 9.04
N ILE A 60 17.20 26.94 8.65
CA ILE A 60 15.97 27.66 9.03
C ILE A 60 15.66 27.49 10.52
N VAL A 61 15.86 26.28 11.07
CA VAL A 61 15.53 25.95 12.46
C VAL A 61 16.39 26.76 13.45
N TYR A 62 17.63 27.11 13.12
CA TYR A 62 18.48 27.94 13.99
C TYR A 62 18.32 29.46 13.79
N LEU A 63 17.61 29.89 12.75
CA LEU A 63 17.39 31.32 12.47
C LEU A 63 16.63 32.04 13.60
N PRO A 64 15.52 31.52 14.16
CA PRO A 64 14.84 32.15 15.30
C PRO A 64 15.72 32.20 16.56
N PHE A 65 16.56 31.18 16.78
CA PHE A 65 17.49 31.17 17.91
C PHE A 65 18.47 32.36 17.84
N GLY A 66 19.10 32.56 16.68
CA GLY A 66 20.02 33.68 16.44
C GLY A 66 19.35 35.05 16.56
N LEU A 67 18.14 35.18 16.02
CA LEU A 67 17.32 36.39 16.11
C LEU A 67 17.03 36.74 17.57
N LEU A 68 16.54 35.77 18.36
CA LEU A 68 16.20 35.97 19.77
C LEU A 68 17.45 36.27 20.60
N ALA A 69 18.55 35.56 20.36
CA ALA A 69 19.84 35.84 21.00
C ALA A 69 20.26 37.30 20.73
N MET A 70 20.18 37.76 19.49
CA MET A 70 20.50 39.14 19.14
C MET A 70 19.63 40.14 19.90
N LEU A 71 18.33 39.89 20.06
CA LEU A 71 17.41 40.76 20.82
C LEU A 71 17.65 40.75 22.33
N CYS A 72 18.19 39.66 22.89
CA CYS A 72 18.53 39.53 24.31
C CYS A 72 19.86 40.18 24.68
N LEU A 73 20.87 40.02 23.83
CA LEU A 73 22.25 40.40 24.11
C LEU A 73 22.42 41.93 24.09
N ARG A 74 23.20 42.45 25.05
CA ARG A 74 23.53 43.89 25.15
C ARG A 74 24.94 44.17 24.64
N GLY A 75 25.17 45.36 24.11
CA GLY A 75 26.48 45.82 23.65
C GLY A 75 26.55 46.23 22.16
N PRO A 76 27.76 46.49 21.63
CA PRO A 76 27.93 46.87 20.22
C PRO A 76 27.50 45.73 19.28
N PHE A 77 27.06 46.09 18.06
CA PHE A 77 26.45 45.16 17.09
C PHE A 77 27.33 43.95 16.79
N VAL A 78 28.62 44.17 16.50
CA VAL A 78 29.57 43.08 16.19
C VAL A 78 29.70 42.12 17.38
N ARG A 79 29.83 42.64 18.61
CA ARG A 79 29.90 41.81 19.81
C ARG A 79 28.64 40.95 20.01
N ARG A 80 27.45 41.54 19.81
CA ARG A 80 26.19 40.80 19.93
C ARG A 80 26.04 39.73 18.86
N LEU A 81 26.42 40.04 17.61
CA LEU A 81 26.41 39.09 16.50
C LEU A 81 27.35 37.91 16.75
N LEU A 82 28.57 38.18 17.20
CA LEU A 82 29.55 37.14 17.56
C LEU A 82 29.05 36.29 18.74
N LEU A 83 28.53 36.90 19.79
CA LEU A 83 27.98 36.16 20.94
C LEU A 83 26.76 35.32 20.58
N ALA A 84 25.86 35.81 19.72
CA ALA A 84 24.71 35.04 19.25
C ALA A 84 25.15 33.84 18.40
N THR A 85 26.13 34.03 17.53
CA THR A 85 26.70 32.97 16.69
C THR A 85 27.46 31.93 17.52
N ALA A 86 28.24 32.38 18.50
CA ALA A 86 28.94 31.51 19.44
C ALA A 86 27.94 30.70 20.28
N ALA A 87 26.84 31.30 20.74
CA ALA A 87 25.80 30.58 21.47
C ALA A 87 25.10 29.53 20.60
N ALA A 88 24.80 29.83 19.33
CA ALA A 88 24.20 28.88 18.40
C ALA A 88 25.15 27.70 18.11
N THR A 89 26.44 28.02 17.90
CA THR A 89 27.49 27.02 17.67
C THR A 89 27.69 26.13 18.88
N ALA A 90 27.75 26.72 20.09
CA ALA A 90 27.90 25.98 21.33
C ALA A 90 26.70 25.05 21.59
N LEU A 91 25.47 25.52 21.35
CA LEU A 91 24.28 24.70 21.46
C LEU A 91 24.31 23.54 20.45
N SER A 92 24.57 23.83 19.17
CA SER A 92 24.68 22.82 18.13
C SER A 92 25.74 21.76 18.45
N ALA A 93 26.96 22.18 18.82
CA ALA A 93 28.03 21.28 19.22
C ALA A 93 27.66 20.40 20.43
N SER A 94 26.94 20.96 21.41
CA SER A 94 26.48 20.20 22.58
C SER A 94 25.43 19.14 22.20
N LEU A 95 24.55 19.46 21.25
CA LEU A 95 23.53 18.53 20.78
C LEU A 95 24.13 17.41 19.90
N GLU A 96 25.04 17.77 18.99
CA GLU A 96 25.82 16.82 18.18
C GLU A 96 26.65 15.88 19.06
N PHE A 97 27.26 16.39 20.15
CA PHE A 97 27.95 15.57 21.14
C PHE A 97 26.98 14.60 21.84
N GLY A 98 25.81 15.07 22.25
CA GLY A 98 24.77 14.22 22.83
C GLY A 98 24.29 13.11 21.88
N GLN A 99 24.20 13.40 20.58
CA GLN A 99 23.78 12.42 19.57
C GLN A 99 24.79 11.27 19.38
N THR A 100 26.06 11.43 19.76
CA THR A 100 27.02 10.31 19.72
C THR A 100 26.60 9.14 20.62
N TYR A 101 25.76 9.39 21.63
CA TYR A 101 25.21 8.37 22.53
C TYR A 101 23.88 7.77 22.03
N LEU A 102 23.41 8.16 20.83
CA LEU A 102 22.14 7.68 20.27
C LEU A 102 22.42 6.79 19.05
N PRO A 103 22.23 5.46 19.13
CA PRO A 103 22.54 4.52 18.04
C PRO A 103 21.80 4.80 16.72
N GLY A 104 20.66 5.51 16.78
CA GLY A 104 19.84 5.85 15.63
C GLY A 104 20.11 7.22 15.00
N ARG A 105 21.10 7.97 15.49
CA ARG A 105 21.49 9.29 14.97
C ARG A 105 22.97 9.29 14.60
N VAL A 106 23.32 10.10 13.61
CA VAL A 106 24.71 10.27 13.15
C VAL A 106 25.06 11.73 13.33
N SER A 107 26.06 12.00 14.16
CA SER A 107 26.59 13.36 14.34
C SER A 107 27.30 13.82 13.05
N SER A 108 27.12 15.08 12.67
CA SER A 108 27.51 15.59 11.36
C SER A 108 28.18 16.95 11.44
N LEU A 109 29.37 17.09 10.83
CA LEU A 109 30.05 18.37 10.74
C LEU A 109 29.26 19.37 9.86
N ALA A 110 28.51 18.87 8.87
CA ALA A 110 27.67 19.70 8.03
C ALA A 110 26.51 20.32 8.84
N ASP A 111 25.91 19.57 9.76
CA ASP A 111 24.79 20.04 10.57
C ASP A 111 25.25 21.07 11.60
N LEU A 112 26.42 20.83 12.22
CA LEU A 112 27.07 21.82 13.07
C LEU A 112 27.25 23.17 12.35
N LEU A 113 27.80 23.15 11.13
CA LEU A 113 28.03 24.37 10.34
C LEU A 113 26.73 25.05 9.90
N LEU A 114 25.72 24.28 9.45
CA LEU A 114 24.45 24.82 8.98
C LEU A 114 23.64 25.45 10.11
N ASN A 115 23.60 24.80 11.27
CA ASN A 115 22.96 25.33 12.47
C ASN A 115 23.65 26.62 12.93
N SER A 116 24.99 26.65 12.94
CA SER A 116 25.78 27.84 13.23
C SER A 116 25.51 28.98 12.23
N ALA A 117 25.46 28.67 10.93
CA ALA A 117 25.15 29.63 9.89
C ALA A 117 23.72 30.18 10.03
N GLY A 118 22.74 29.33 10.36
CA GLY A 118 21.36 29.73 10.62
C GLY A 118 21.26 30.71 11.78
N GLY A 119 21.95 30.40 12.89
CA GLY A 119 22.07 31.30 14.04
C GLY A 119 22.73 32.64 13.70
N PHE A 120 23.80 32.62 12.91
CA PHE A 120 24.44 33.85 12.41
C PHE A 120 23.49 34.69 11.56
N LEU A 121 22.82 34.09 10.56
CA LEU A 121 21.91 34.79 9.66
C LEU A 121 20.70 35.37 10.41
N GLY A 122 20.17 34.64 11.39
CA GLY A 122 19.10 35.13 12.25
C GLY A 122 19.51 36.36 13.08
N ALA A 123 20.71 36.30 13.68
CA ALA A 123 21.26 37.41 14.45
C ALA A 123 21.59 38.62 13.57
N LEU A 124 22.17 38.38 12.39
CA LEU A 124 22.49 39.41 11.40
C LEU A 124 21.21 40.11 10.92
N GLY A 125 20.19 39.35 10.53
CA GLY A 125 18.90 39.86 10.09
C GLY A 125 18.23 40.74 11.16
N ALA A 126 18.17 40.26 12.40
CA ALA A 126 17.61 41.01 13.52
C ALA A 126 18.36 42.31 13.79
N GLY A 127 19.69 42.28 13.76
CA GLY A 127 20.52 43.44 14.02
C GLY A 127 20.51 44.47 12.89
N LEU A 128 20.45 44.04 11.63
CA LEU A 128 20.32 44.93 10.46
C LEU A 128 18.92 45.56 10.39
N ALA A 129 17.86 44.80 10.69
CA ALA A 129 16.49 45.31 10.69
C ALA A 129 16.30 46.52 11.62
N VAL A 130 17.04 46.57 12.74
CA VAL A 130 17.05 47.69 13.70
C VAL A 130 17.86 48.90 13.19
N ARG A 131 18.83 48.69 12.30
CA ARG A 131 19.79 49.71 11.84
C ARG A 131 19.47 50.33 10.47
N LEU A 132 18.85 49.58 9.56
CA LEU A 132 18.57 50.04 8.20
C LEU A 132 17.46 51.11 8.17
N THR A 133 17.76 52.28 7.60
CA THR A 133 16.81 53.40 7.45
C THR A 133 15.60 53.02 6.59
N LEU A 134 15.80 52.13 5.60
CA LEU A 134 14.75 51.59 4.75
C LEU A 134 13.74 50.74 5.56
N SER A 135 14.24 49.89 6.46
CA SER A 135 13.41 49.08 7.37
C SER A 135 12.56 49.97 8.29
N ARG A 136 13.15 51.05 8.84
CA ARG A 136 12.42 52.01 9.67
C ARG A 136 11.33 52.74 8.89
N ARG A 137 11.62 53.22 7.68
CA ARG A 137 10.64 53.90 6.81
C ARG A 137 9.49 52.97 6.39
N LEU A 138 9.81 51.71 6.05
CA LEU A 138 8.79 50.72 5.70
C LEU A 138 7.91 50.38 6.90
N THR A 139 8.52 50.15 8.08
CA THR A 139 7.81 49.88 9.32
C THR A 139 6.88 51.03 9.69
N GLN A 140 7.33 52.29 9.58
CA GLN A 140 6.49 53.47 9.80
C GLN A 140 5.32 53.55 8.82
N ARG A 141 5.54 53.26 7.53
CA ARG A 141 4.47 53.23 6.51
C ARG A 141 3.44 52.13 6.79
N VAL A 142 3.88 50.93 7.16
CA VAL A 142 3.00 49.81 7.52
C VAL A 142 2.19 50.16 8.76
N LEU A 143 2.83 50.66 9.82
CA LEU A 143 2.14 51.07 11.05
C LEU A 143 1.14 52.21 10.80
N ALA A 144 1.46 53.17 9.94
CA ALA A 144 0.55 54.26 9.55
C ALA A 144 -0.68 53.77 8.76
N ALA A 145 -0.61 52.59 8.12
CA ALA A 145 -1.74 51.97 7.43
C ALA A 145 -2.67 51.18 8.37
N LEU A 146 -2.27 50.94 9.62
CA LEU A 146 -3.07 50.22 10.61
C LEU A 146 -4.11 51.12 11.26
N ARG A 147 -5.27 50.56 11.60
CA ARG A 147 -6.33 51.27 12.34
C ARG A 147 -5.91 51.58 13.78
N ASP A 148 -5.20 50.65 14.42
CA ASP A 148 -4.59 50.82 15.74
C ASP A 148 -3.20 50.18 15.69
N PRO A 149 -2.11 50.97 15.75
CA PRO A 149 -0.75 50.46 15.68
C PRO A 149 -0.36 49.53 16.84
N ALA A 150 -1.00 49.66 18.00
CA ALA A 150 -0.67 48.84 19.16
C ALA A 150 -1.19 47.41 18.97
N THR A 151 -2.49 47.29 18.67
CA THR A 151 -3.11 45.98 18.51
C THR A 151 -2.91 45.43 17.10
N GLY A 152 -2.81 46.26 16.06
CA GLY A 152 -2.71 45.84 14.66
C GLY A 152 -1.44 45.04 14.33
N ARG A 153 -0.39 45.16 15.16
CA ARG A 153 0.82 44.31 15.09
C ARG A 153 0.50 42.83 15.29
N LEU A 154 -0.50 42.52 16.12
CA LEU A 154 -0.95 41.14 16.34
C LEU A 154 -1.60 40.56 15.07
N GLY A 155 -2.41 41.36 14.37
CA GLY A 155 -2.98 40.97 13.08
C GLY A 155 -1.92 40.85 11.97
N LEU A 156 -0.89 41.70 11.98
CA LEU A 156 0.25 41.56 11.08
C LEU A 156 1.09 40.31 11.37
N LEU A 157 1.20 39.89 12.64
CA LEU A 157 1.89 38.65 13.01
C LEU A 157 1.14 37.43 12.47
N ALA A 158 -0.20 37.39 12.65
CA ALA A 158 -1.04 36.33 12.06
C ALA A 158 -0.89 36.30 10.53
N LEU A 159 -0.95 37.45 9.88
CA LEU A 159 -0.74 37.57 8.44
C LEU A 159 0.64 37.07 8.00
N GLY A 160 1.70 37.40 8.75
CA GLY A 160 3.05 36.92 8.48
C GLY A 160 3.15 35.40 8.58
N CYS A 161 2.55 34.80 9.61
CA CYS A 161 2.50 33.33 9.76
C CYS A 161 1.73 32.68 8.62
N TRP A 162 0.61 33.27 8.18
CA TRP A 162 -0.14 32.77 7.03
C TRP A 162 0.66 32.86 5.73
N ILE A 163 1.34 33.98 5.44
CA ILE A 163 2.19 34.10 4.24
C ILE A 163 3.30 33.04 4.26
N LEU A 164 3.95 32.85 5.42
CA LEU A 164 4.97 31.82 5.59
C LEU A 164 4.39 30.42 5.39
N ALA A 165 3.19 30.13 5.89
CA ALA A 165 2.50 28.86 5.64
C ALA A 165 2.24 28.63 4.14
N GLN A 166 1.74 29.65 3.43
CA GLN A 166 1.45 29.56 1.99
C GLN A 166 2.70 29.38 1.12
N TRP A 167 3.84 29.90 1.58
CA TRP A 167 5.11 29.85 0.85
C TRP A 167 6.12 28.85 1.41
N ALA A 168 5.82 28.16 2.52
CA ALA A 168 6.65 27.08 3.04
C ALA A 168 6.75 25.96 1.97
N PRO A 169 7.94 25.38 1.70
CA PRO A 169 9.17 25.41 2.49
C PRO A 169 10.08 26.66 2.35
N LEU A 170 9.62 27.72 1.69
CA LEU A 170 10.38 28.96 1.46
C LEU A 170 11.61 28.75 0.57
N VAL A 171 11.51 27.80 -0.37
CA VAL A 171 12.56 27.49 -1.35
C VAL A 171 12.19 28.16 -2.67
N PRO A 172 12.66 29.39 -2.95
CA PRO A 172 12.38 30.05 -4.20
C PRO A 172 13.05 29.30 -5.35
N SER A 173 12.31 29.04 -6.42
CA SER A 173 12.82 28.44 -7.65
C SER A 173 12.27 29.17 -8.85
N LEU A 174 13.18 29.73 -9.66
CA LEU A 174 12.87 30.32 -10.96
C LEU A 174 13.10 29.33 -12.11
N ASP A 175 13.28 28.05 -11.79
CA ASP A 175 13.40 26.99 -12.78
C ASP A 175 12.11 26.89 -13.62
N ILE A 176 12.27 26.82 -14.94
CA ILE A 176 11.14 26.78 -15.89
C ILE A 176 10.26 25.55 -15.65
N GLY A 177 10.87 24.42 -15.24
CA GLY A 177 10.15 23.21 -14.86
C GLY A 177 9.28 23.43 -13.63
N ASN A 178 9.80 24.09 -12.59
CA ASN A 178 9.02 24.45 -11.40
C ASN A 178 7.86 25.40 -11.71
N LEU A 179 8.11 26.45 -12.51
CA LEU A 179 7.05 27.39 -12.90
C LEU A 179 5.92 26.68 -13.68
N ARG A 180 6.30 25.75 -14.58
CA ARG A 180 5.34 24.93 -15.33
C ARG A 180 4.57 23.97 -14.42
N ALA A 181 5.24 23.34 -13.45
CA ALA A 181 4.61 22.47 -12.46
C ALA A 181 3.64 23.26 -11.55
N GLY A 182 4.03 24.46 -11.12
CA GLY A 182 3.22 25.36 -10.30
C GLY A 182 1.93 25.78 -10.98
N LEU A 183 1.91 25.87 -12.32
CA LEU A 183 0.72 26.22 -13.13
C LEU A 183 -0.03 24.99 -13.69
N ALA A 184 0.50 23.78 -13.52
CA ALA A 184 -0.05 22.59 -14.16
C ALA A 184 -1.51 22.28 -13.75
N PRO A 185 -1.90 22.35 -12.46
CA PRO A 185 -3.29 22.09 -12.05
C PRO A 185 -4.28 23.12 -12.60
N LEU A 186 -3.90 24.40 -12.61
CA LEU A 186 -4.68 25.46 -13.23
C LEU A 186 -4.90 25.21 -14.72
N LYS A 187 -3.83 24.85 -15.45
CA LYS A 187 -3.92 24.52 -16.88
C LYS A 187 -4.80 23.28 -17.11
N ALA A 188 -4.66 22.24 -16.29
CA ALA A 188 -5.45 21.01 -16.40
C ALA A 188 -6.95 21.28 -16.26
N THR A 189 -7.33 22.12 -15.30
CA THR A 189 -8.73 22.48 -15.08
C THR A 189 -9.28 23.38 -16.20
N LEU A 190 -8.52 24.39 -16.62
CA LEU A 190 -8.92 25.29 -17.72
C LEU A 190 -9.03 24.60 -19.08
N THR A 191 -8.29 23.50 -19.28
CA THR A 191 -8.33 22.69 -20.52
C THR A 191 -9.32 21.53 -20.43
N GLY A 192 -10.10 21.43 -19.36
CA GLY A 192 -11.09 20.36 -19.15
C GLY A 192 -10.50 18.98 -18.87
N LYS A 193 -9.18 18.89 -18.58
CA LYS A 193 -8.48 17.63 -18.27
C LYS A 193 -8.67 17.17 -16.82
N ALA A 194 -9.07 18.08 -15.93
CA ALA A 194 -9.39 17.77 -14.54
C ALA A 194 -10.66 18.54 -14.12
N PRO A 195 -11.62 17.92 -13.42
CA PRO A 195 -12.78 18.62 -12.88
C PRO A 195 -12.38 19.50 -11.69
N LEU A 196 -13.13 20.59 -11.46
CA LEU A 196 -12.99 21.41 -10.26
C LEU A 196 -13.34 20.59 -9.00
N ASN A 197 -12.44 20.58 -8.02
CA ASN A 197 -12.72 19.95 -6.73
C ASN A 197 -13.56 20.88 -5.85
N SER A 198 -14.84 20.56 -5.69
CA SER A 198 -15.78 21.40 -4.93
C SER A 198 -15.40 21.56 -3.45
N ALA A 199 -14.88 20.52 -2.79
CA ALA A 199 -14.42 20.59 -1.40
C ALA A 199 -13.23 21.55 -1.29
N GLN A 200 -12.26 21.45 -2.20
CA GLN A 200 -11.10 22.33 -2.21
C GLN A 200 -11.45 23.80 -2.50
N VAL A 201 -12.47 24.08 -3.33
CA VAL A 201 -13.00 25.45 -3.51
C VAL A 201 -13.51 26.00 -2.18
N VAL A 202 -14.25 25.20 -1.42
CA VAL A 202 -14.80 25.60 -0.11
C VAL A 202 -13.68 25.87 0.89
N SER A 203 -12.64 25.03 0.96
CA SER A 203 -11.47 25.27 1.82
C SER A 203 -10.80 26.60 1.49
N TYR A 204 -10.57 26.88 0.20
CA TYR A 204 -10.00 28.14 -0.24
C TYR A 204 -10.90 29.34 0.05
N LEU A 205 -12.22 29.20 -0.07
CA LEU A 205 -13.18 30.25 0.28
C LEU A 205 -13.09 30.60 1.77
N PHE A 206 -13.09 29.61 2.67
CA PHE A 206 -12.97 29.84 4.11
C PHE A 206 -11.62 30.47 4.46
N MET A 207 -10.52 29.93 3.97
CA MET A 207 -9.18 30.46 4.25
C MET A 207 -9.04 31.91 3.76
N LEU A 208 -9.34 32.18 2.49
CA LEU A 208 -9.16 33.51 1.90
C LEU A 208 -10.13 34.54 2.49
N PHE A 209 -11.37 34.15 2.80
CA PHE A 209 -12.33 35.02 3.48
C PHE A 209 -11.86 35.39 4.88
N THR A 210 -11.30 34.42 5.62
CA THR A 210 -10.74 34.62 6.95
C THR A 210 -9.60 35.63 6.92
N VAL A 211 -8.60 35.42 6.06
CA VAL A 211 -7.43 36.30 5.95
C VAL A 211 -7.82 37.68 5.41
N GLY A 212 -8.71 37.75 4.41
CA GLY A 212 -9.21 39.01 3.88
C GLY A 212 -9.99 39.82 4.92
N THR A 213 -10.79 39.15 5.76
CA THR A 213 -11.52 39.80 6.87
C THR A 213 -10.57 40.25 7.98
N LEU A 214 -9.53 39.47 8.28
CA LEU A 214 -8.44 39.87 9.18
C LEU A 214 -7.76 41.15 8.68
N LEU A 215 -7.31 41.18 7.43
CA LEU A 215 -6.70 42.35 6.80
C LEU A 215 -7.61 43.57 6.82
N LEU A 216 -8.89 43.39 6.48
CA LEU A 216 -9.88 44.44 6.62
C LEU A 216 -9.92 44.92 8.07
N SER A 217 -10.06 44.04 9.06
CA SER A 217 -10.19 44.45 10.46
C SER A 217 -8.98 45.24 11.01
N VAL A 218 -7.79 45.00 10.45
CA VAL A 218 -6.52 45.60 10.87
C VAL A 218 -6.22 46.92 10.16
N LEU A 219 -6.53 47.03 8.86
CA LEU A 219 -6.22 48.21 8.04
C LEU A 219 -7.16 49.40 8.35
N ALA A 220 -6.61 50.61 8.29
CA ALA A 220 -7.37 51.85 8.38
C ALA A 220 -8.39 51.95 7.21
N PRO A 221 -9.59 52.52 7.44
CA PRO A 221 -10.63 52.64 6.42
C PRO A 221 -10.33 53.74 5.39
N VAL A 222 -9.25 53.57 4.63
CA VAL A 222 -8.83 54.46 3.53
C VAL A 222 -9.37 53.98 2.18
N GLN A 223 -9.42 54.87 1.19
CA GLN A 223 -10.00 54.59 -0.14
C GLN A 223 -9.32 53.42 -0.88
N ARG A 224 -8.04 53.13 -0.57
CA ARG A 224 -7.26 52.02 -1.15
C ARG A 224 -7.30 50.71 -0.36
N ARG A 225 -8.12 50.60 0.70
CA ARG A 225 -8.19 49.43 1.60
C ARG A 225 -8.55 48.13 0.86
N LEU A 226 -9.53 48.17 -0.04
CA LEU A 226 -9.92 47.00 -0.83
C LEU A 226 -8.79 46.55 -1.77
N SER A 227 -8.16 47.49 -2.46
CA SER A 227 -7.04 47.21 -3.38
C SER A 227 -5.84 46.62 -2.64
N ALA A 228 -5.57 47.06 -1.41
CA ALA A 228 -4.50 46.49 -0.57
C ALA A 228 -4.81 45.04 -0.18
N VAL A 229 -6.05 44.73 0.21
CA VAL A 229 -6.47 43.35 0.56
C VAL A 229 -6.38 42.43 -0.66
N CYS A 230 -7.02 42.81 -1.77
CA CYS A 230 -7.05 41.98 -2.97
C CYS A 230 -5.65 41.84 -3.58
N GLY A 231 -4.87 42.93 -3.59
CA GLY A 231 -3.50 42.93 -4.10
C GLY A 231 -2.58 42.01 -3.30
N LEU A 232 -2.70 42.00 -1.97
CA LEU A 232 -1.89 41.10 -1.14
C LEU A 232 -2.29 39.63 -1.33
N LEU A 233 -3.59 39.31 -1.34
CA LEU A 233 -4.06 37.94 -1.57
C LEU A 233 -3.62 37.43 -2.96
N ALA A 234 -3.78 38.24 -4.00
CA ALA A 234 -3.32 37.91 -5.34
C ALA A 234 -1.80 37.71 -5.40
N LEU A 235 -1.03 38.59 -4.75
CA LEU A 235 0.43 38.47 -4.69
C LEU A 235 0.87 37.18 -4.00
N VAL A 236 0.21 36.79 -2.90
CA VAL A 236 0.55 35.56 -2.16
C VAL A 236 0.20 34.32 -2.98
N LEU A 237 -0.96 34.29 -3.62
CA LEU A 237 -1.37 33.20 -4.50
C LEU A 237 -0.44 33.08 -5.73
N ALA A 238 -0.10 34.19 -6.38
CA ALA A 238 0.86 34.18 -7.49
C ALA A 238 2.26 33.77 -7.04
N GLY A 239 2.68 34.22 -5.85
CA GLY A 239 3.96 33.87 -5.24
C GLY A 239 4.15 32.37 -4.99
N LYS A 240 3.06 31.60 -4.84
CA LYS A 240 3.14 30.13 -4.72
C LYS A 240 3.88 29.48 -5.89
N ILE A 241 3.72 30.00 -7.11
CA ILE A 241 4.35 29.45 -8.31
C ILE A 241 5.89 29.56 -8.23
N LEU A 242 6.40 30.54 -7.49
CA LEU A 242 7.83 30.77 -7.31
C LEU A 242 8.45 29.86 -6.24
N VAL A 243 7.64 29.07 -5.52
CA VAL A 243 8.10 28.19 -4.44
C VAL A 243 8.08 26.74 -4.92
N LEU A 244 9.19 26.04 -4.71
CA LEU A 244 9.32 24.63 -5.08
C LEU A 244 8.23 23.77 -4.40
N GLY A 245 7.49 23.00 -5.22
CA GLY A 245 6.46 22.06 -4.74
C GLY A 245 5.11 22.71 -4.40
N ARG A 246 4.95 24.02 -4.59
CA ARG A 246 3.66 24.71 -4.44
C ARG A 246 3.03 24.96 -5.81
N VAL A 247 1.70 24.88 -5.84
CA VAL A 247 0.91 25.03 -7.05
C VAL A 247 -0.16 26.11 -6.89
N LEU A 248 -0.49 26.78 -7.99
CA LEU A 248 -1.67 27.62 -8.12
C LEU A 248 -2.77 26.79 -8.79
N SER A 249 -3.88 26.56 -8.09
CA SER A 249 -5.01 25.78 -8.58
C SER A 249 -6.14 26.68 -9.08
N ALA A 250 -7.04 26.12 -9.89
CA ALA A 250 -8.22 26.85 -10.39
C ALA A 250 -9.21 27.17 -9.26
N GLU A 251 -9.30 26.29 -8.27
CA GLU A 251 -10.14 26.43 -7.07
C GLU A 251 -9.74 27.65 -6.25
N ALA A 252 -8.43 27.86 -6.04
CA ALA A 252 -7.92 29.02 -5.32
C ALA A 252 -8.23 30.34 -6.03
N LEU A 253 -8.13 30.37 -7.36
CA LEU A 253 -8.47 31.55 -8.17
C LEU A 253 -9.98 31.81 -8.18
N LEU A 254 -10.78 30.76 -8.33
CA LEU A 254 -12.24 30.85 -8.28
C LEU A 254 -12.70 31.41 -6.93
N ALA A 255 -12.20 30.85 -5.83
CA ALA A 255 -12.47 31.33 -4.48
C ALA A 255 -12.06 32.81 -4.32
N PHE A 256 -10.87 33.19 -4.79
CA PHE A 256 -10.42 34.58 -4.75
C PHE A 256 -11.38 35.53 -5.50
N VAL A 257 -11.77 35.19 -6.73
CA VAL A 257 -12.69 36.00 -7.55
C VAL A 257 -14.05 36.13 -6.89
N CYS A 258 -14.61 35.04 -6.35
CA CYS A 258 -15.89 35.04 -5.64
C CYS A 258 -15.90 35.94 -4.40
N LEU A 259 -14.76 36.15 -3.75
CA LEU A 259 -14.66 36.94 -2.52
C LEU A 259 -14.49 38.45 -2.76
N ILE A 260 -14.10 38.89 -3.97
CA ILE A 260 -13.89 40.32 -4.29
C ILE A 260 -15.15 41.17 -4.03
N PRO A 261 -16.37 40.79 -4.50
CA PRO A 261 -17.60 41.54 -4.21
C PRO A 261 -17.92 41.59 -2.72
N ILE A 262 -17.62 40.52 -1.98
CA ILE A 262 -17.85 40.43 -0.54
C ILE A 262 -16.92 41.38 0.20
N PHE A 263 -15.62 41.41 -0.12
CA PHE A 263 -14.69 42.38 0.46
C PHE A 263 -15.04 43.81 0.08
N TRP A 264 -15.56 44.04 -1.13
CA TRP A 264 -16.09 45.35 -1.50
C TRP A 264 -17.21 45.76 -0.54
N LEU A 265 -18.21 44.92 -0.28
CA LEU A 265 -19.28 45.21 0.67
C LEU A 265 -18.76 45.46 2.11
N LEU A 266 -17.77 44.67 2.55
CA LEU A 266 -17.21 44.76 3.90
C LEU A 266 -16.19 45.90 4.09
N ARG A 267 -15.78 46.59 3.02
CA ARG A 267 -14.73 47.63 3.07
C ARG A 267 -15.05 48.82 3.98
N THR A 268 -16.31 49.07 4.29
CA THR A 268 -16.77 50.13 5.20
C THR A 268 -17.36 49.59 6.50
N ALA A 269 -17.27 48.27 6.74
CA ALA A 269 -17.81 47.64 7.95
C ALA A 269 -17.09 48.13 9.22
N SER A 270 -17.85 48.17 10.32
CA SER A 270 -17.32 48.49 11.65
C SER A 270 -16.37 47.40 12.14
N THR A 271 -15.42 47.76 13.02
CA THR A 271 -14.48 46.77 13.60
C THR A 271 -15.21 45.65 14.33
N GLY A 272 -16.34 45.95 14.99
CA GLY A 272 -17.14 44.96 15.69
C GLY A 272 -17.73 43.90 14.76
N LEU A 273 -18.30 44.33 13.61
CA LEU A 273 -18.83 43.40 12.61
C LEU A 273 -17.71 42.54 12.01
N LEU A 274 -16.57 43.15 11.67
CA LEU A 274 -15.43 42.42 11.10
C LEU A 274 -14.82 41.42 12.08
N ARG A 275 -14.75 41.73 13.38
CA ARG A 275 -14.34 40.77 14.41
C ARG A 275 -15.32 39.61 14.56
N GLY A 276 -16.63 39.88 14.49
CA GLY A 276 -17.65 38.82 14.52
C GLY A 276 -17.57 37.90 13.30
N LEU A 277 -17.45 38.47 12.10
CA LEU A 277 -17.26 37.69 10.86
C LEU A 277 -15.94 36.91 10.86
N LEU A 278 -14.87 37.50 11.39
CA LEU A 278 -13.59 36.84 11.53
C LEU A 278 -13.67 35.65 12.50
N LEU A 279 -14.37 35.79 13.64
CA LEU A 279 -14.60 34.68 14.57
C LEU A 279 -15.35 33.53 13.90
N LEU A 280 -16.45 33.85 13.20
CA LEU A 280 -17.26 32.85 12.50
C LEU A 280 -16.46 32.14 11.40
N SER A 281 -15.72 32.88 10.60
CA SER A 281 -14.90 32.30 9.52
C SER A 281 -13.72 31.50 10.03
N LEU A 282 -13.03 31.92 11.10
CA LEU A 282 -11.99 31.12 11.77
C LEU A 282 -12.57 29.80 12.31
N THR A 283 -13.76 29.85 12.91
CA THR A 283 -14.42 28.65 13.45
C THR A 283 -14.84 27.71 12.33
N ALA A 284 -15.42 28.24 11.24
CA ALA A 284 -15.80 27.45 10.07
C ALA A 284 -14.58 26.81 9.41
N PHE A 285 -13.48 27.57 9.25
CA PHE A 285 -12.22 27.07 8.71
C PHE A 285 -11.62 25.95 9.56
N LEU A 286 -11.58 26.12 10.90
CA LEU A 286 -11.08 25.10 11.81
C LEU A 286 -11.90 23.81 11.79
N ILE A 287 -13.23 23.92 11.74
CA ILE A 287 -14.12 22.76 11.68
C ILE A 287 -13.98 22.06 10.33
N GLU A 288 -13.93 22.82 9.24
CA GLU A 288 -13.80 22.26 7.90
C GLU A 288 -12.45 21.55 7.71
N ASP A 289 -11.35 22.17 8.12
CA ASP A 289 -10.05 21.54 8.09
C ASP A 289 -9.99 20.29 8.98
N ALA A 290 -10.58 20.31 10.20
CA ALA A 290 -10.59 19.14 11.06
C ALA A 290 -11.48 17.98 10.55
N LEU A 291 -12.53 18.27 9.79
CA LEU A 291 -13.54 17.27 9.38
C LEU A 291 -13.42 16.77 7.95
N LEU A 292 -12.61 17.42 7.11
CA LEU A 292 -12.39 16.94 5.74
C LEU A 292 -11.52 15.69 5.73
N PRO A 293 -11.94 14.57 5.13
CA PRO A 293 -11.08 13.40 4.94
C PRO A 293 -9.82 13.75 4.15
N ALA A 294 -8.69 13.15 4.49
CA ALA A 294 -7.49 13.31 3.68
C ALA A 294 -7.61 12.45 2.40
N GLU A 295 -7.42 13.05 1.24
CA GLU A 295 -7.52 12.34 -0.05
C GLU A 295 -6.50 11.18 -0.13
N GLY A 296 -6.98 9.98 -0.50
CA GLY A 296 -6.11 8.83 -0.78
C GLY A 296 -5.70 7.98 0.42
N ASN A 297 -6.17 8.28 1.64
CA ASN A 297 -5.91 7.47 2.83
C ASN A 297 -7.19 7.26 3.64
N SER A 298 -7.62 6.01 3.81
CA SER A 298 -8.83 5.65 4.57
C SER A 298 -8.55 5.22 6.01
N ALA A 299 -7.28 5.24 6.45
CA ALA A 299 -6.93 4.77 7.78
C ALA A 299 -7.45 5.73 8.87
N LEU A 300 -8.15 5.17 9.86
CA LEU A 300 -8.44 5.84 11.12
C LEU A 300 -7.24 5.69 12.06
N ARG A 301 -6.91 6.74 12.80
CA ARG A 301 -5.72 6.77 13.67
C ARG A 301 -6.08 7.30 15.04
N THR A 302 -5.53 6.69 16.08
CA THR A 302 -5.68 7.19 17.46
C THR A 302 -4.84 8.44 17.67
N ILE A 303 -5.27 9.33 18.58
CA ILE A 303 -4.53 10.55 18.92
C ILE A 303 -3.09 10.25 19.35
N ASN A 304 -2.14 10.95 18.72
CA ASN A 304 -0.75 10.94 19.15
C ASN A 304 -0.60 11.83 20.40
N TRP A 305 -0.25 11.20 21.52
CA TRP A 305 -0.01 11.90 22.79
C TRP A 305 1.42 12.41 22.97
N ILE A 306 2.32 12.13 22.02
CA ILE A 306 3.73 12.52 22.11
C ILE A 306 3.93 13.84 21.37
N PRO A 307 4.19 14.97 22.06
CA PRO A 307 4.33 16.27 21.40
C PRO A 307 5.43 16.29 20.34
N PHE A 308 5.16 16.96 19.23
CA PHE A 308 5.95 17.16 18.02
C PHE A 308 6.39 15.88 17.29
N ARG A 309 5.94 14.67 17.68
CA ARG A 309 6.35 13.42 17.03
C ARG A 309 6.05 13.39 15.53
N GLY A 310 4.87 13.86 15.11
CA GLY A 310 4.49 13.95 13.69
C GLY A 310 5.20 15.06 12.91
N HIS A 311 5.74 16.06 13.62
CA HIS A 311 6.36 17.25 13.03
C HIS A 311 7.88 17.15 12.95
N ILE A 312 8.49 16.16 13.61
CA ILE A 312 9.94 15.90 13.60
C ILE A 312 10.31 15.12 12.32
N ASN A 313 11.36 15.58 11.63
CA ASN A 313 11.89 15.03 10.36
C ASN A 313 11.04 15.26 9.09
N SER A 314 10.04 16.16 9.10
CA SER A 314 9.28 16.49 7.89
C SER A 314 9.12 18.00 7.66
N VAL A 315 9.30 18.43 6.41
CA VAL A 315 9.01 19.80 5.98
C VAL A 315 7.52 20.13 6.16
N HIS A 316 6.65 19.14 5.99
CA HIS A 316 5.22 19.26 6.21
C HIS A 316 4.87 19.56 7.68
N GLY A 317 5.66 19.08 8.65
CA GLY A 317 5.50 19.43 10.05
C GLY A 317 5.62 20.93 10.30
N VAL A 318 6.62 21.58 9.70
CA VAL A 318 6.79 23.05 9.82
C VAL A 318 5.62 23.81 9.18
N VAL A 319 5.12 23.31 8.05
CA VAL A 319 3.93 23.87 7.38
C VAL A 319 2.72 23.79 8.30
N ASN A 320 2.43 22.61 8.86
CA ASN A 320 1.29 22.40 9.76
C ASN A 320 1.37 23.33 10.99
N LEU A 321 2.54 23.45 11.63
CA LEU A 321 2.74 24.38 12.75
C LEU A 321 2.42 25.83 12.38
N LEU A 322 2.85 26.30 11.20
CA LEU A 322 2.55 27.65 10.73
C LEU A 322 1.06 27.82 10.42
N GLU A 323 0.44 26.80 9.83
CA GLU A 323 -1.00 26.74 9.53
C GLU A 323 -1.84 26.83 10.82
N THR A 324 -1.48 26.09 11.86
CA THR A 324 -2.13 26.22 13.18
C THR A 324 -1.86 27.60 13.80
N LEU A 325 -0.61 28.06 13.85
CA LEU A 325 -0.23 29.29 14.55
C LEU A 325 -0.97 30.52 14.02
N TRP A 326 -1.09 30.70 12.69
CA TRP A 326 -1.71 31.92 12.16
C TRP A 326 -3.19 32.02 12.54
N VAL A 327 -3.91 30.89 12.57
CA VAL A 327 -5.34 30.82 12.94
C VAL A 327 -5.53 31.27 14.38
N PHE A 328 -4.73 30.74 15.30
CA PHE A 328 -4.87 31.04 16.72
C PHE A 328 -4.30 32.42 17.13
N ILE A 329 -3.32 32.95 16.38
CA ILE A 329 -2.89 34.36 16.51
C ILE A 329 -3.98 35.30 15.97
N ALA A 330 -4.67 34.93 14.87
CA ALA A 330 -5.81 35.69 14.37
C ALA A 330 -7.00 35.65 15.35
N LEU A 331 -7.23 34.51 16.00
CA LEU A 331 -8.21 34.38 17.08
C LEU A 331 -7.82 35.27 18.28
N ALA A 332 -6.53 35.36 18.62
CA ALA A 332 -6.04 36.26 19.66
C ALA A 332 -6.38 37.71 19.36
N TRP A 333 -6.29 38.14 18.08
CA TRP A 333 -6.70 39.47 17.64
C TRP A 333 -8.21 39.71 17.84
N VAL A 334 -9.04 38.72 17.55
CA VAL A 334 -10.50 38.78 17.78
C VAL A 334 -10.80 38.92 19.28
N THR A 335 -10.17 38.09 20.10
CA THR A 335 -10.45 38.00 21.54
C THR A 335 -9.71 39.03 22.39
N TYR A 336 -8.77 39.78 21.80
CA TYR A 336 -7.90 40.72 22.51
C TYR A 336 -8.63 41.68 23.47
N PRO A 337 -9.79 42.27 23.13
CA PRO A 337 -10.51 43.16 24.04
C PRO A 337 -10.94 42.48 25.36
N TRP A 338 -11.26 41.19 25.29
CA TRP A 338 -11.73 40.38 26.42
C TRP A 338 -10.55 39.80 27.21
N SER A 339 -9.48 39.40 26.53
CA SER A 339 -8.29 38.80 27.15
C SER A 339 -7.43 39.79 27.95
N ARG A 340 -7.79 41.09 27.98
CA ARG A 340 -7.16 42.06 28.90
C ARG A 340 -7.50 41.78 30.36
N ASN A 341 -8.68 41.22 30.63
CA ASN A 341 -9.05 40.76 31.96
C ASN A 341 -8.42 39.39 32.21
N ARG A 342 -7.63 39.26 33.29
CA ARG A 342 -6.92 38.02 33.63
C ARG A 342 -7.86 36.81 33.78
N ASN A 343 -9.04 37.00 34.38
CA ASN A 343 -10.00 35.93 34.59
C ASN A 343 -10.60 35.48 33.27
N LEU A 344 -11.05 36.44 32.45
CA LEU A 344 -11.65 36.15 31.15
C LEU A 344 -10.63 35.54 30.17
N ARG A 345 -9.36 35.96 30.23
CA ARG A 345 -8.26 35.35 29.48
C ARG A 345 -8.04 33.89 29.87
N THR A 346 -8.11 33.56 31.17
CA THR A 346 -7.95 32.19 31.65
C THR A 346 -9.10 31.30 31.19
N VAL A 347 -10.34 31.80 31.27
CA VAL A 347 -11.53 31.10 30.76
C VAL A 347 -11.43 30.85 29.25
N LEU A 348 -11.02 31.86 28.47
CA LEU A 348 -10.83 31.72 27.03
C LEU A 348 -9.71 30.73 26.68
N ALA A 349 -8.61 30.70 27.46
CA ALA A 349 -7.54 29.72 27.29
C ALA A 349 -8.05 28.28 27.47
N CYS A 350 -8.83 28.04 28.53
CA CYS A 350 -9.41 26.72 28.82
C CYS A 350 -10.40 26.32 27.73
N LEU A 351 -11.22 27.26 27.24
CA LEU A 351 -12.16 27.00 26.15
C LEU A 351 -11.44 26.63 24.86
N ILE A 352 -10.38 27.37 24.49
CA ILE A 352 -9.59 27.07 23.28
C ILE A 352 -8.91 25.71 23.40
N ALA A 353 -8.31 25.40 24.55
CA ALA A 353 -7.72 24.09 24.79
C ALA A 353 -8.75 22.95 24.69
N ALA A 354 -9.93 23.13 25.28
CA ALA A 354 -11.00 22.13 25.24
C ALA A 354 -11.55 21.92 23.82
N VAL A 355 -11.75 23.01 23.07
CA VAL A 355 -12.26 22.94 21.68
C VAL A 355 -11.24 22.31 20.76
N THR A 356 -9.96 22.72 20.84
CA THR A 356 -8.90 22.17 19.99
C THR A 356 -8.62 20.71 20.30
N LEU A 357 -8.52 20.34 21.59
CA LEU A 357 -8.41 18.94 21.98
C LEU A 357 -9.65 18.13 21.57
N GLY A 358 -10.83 18.72 21.63
CA GLY A 358 -12.07 18.08 21.17
C GLY A 358 -12.09 17.84 19.65
N LEU A 359 -11.60 18.79 18.85
CA LEU A 359 -11.45 18.65 17.40
C LEU A 359 -10.38 17.59 17.05
N GLU A 360 -9.22 17.63 17.70
CA GLU A 360 -8.17 16.60 17.56
C GLU A 360 -8.68 15.22 17.98
N TRP A 361 -9.43 15.14 19.08
CA TRP A 361 -10.07 13.89 19.49
C TRP A 361 -11.08 13.38 18.44
N TRP A 362 -11.84 14.28 17.83
CA TRP A 362 -12.83 13.91 16.82
C TRP A 362 -12.18 13.40 15.52
N GLN A 363 -11.01 13.92 15.15
CA GLN A 363 -10.28 13.51 13.94
C GLN A 363 -9.94 12.00 13.92
N GLN A 364 -9.92 11.31 15.07
CA GLN A 364 -9.73 9.84 15.09
C GLN A 364 -10.85 9.07 14.36
N PHE A 365 -11.99 9.73 14.12
CA PHE A 365 -13.13 9.19 13.38
C PHE A 365 -13.21 9.70 11.94
N VAL A 366 -12.24 10.49 11.48
CA VAL A 366 -12.18 11.07 10.12
C VAL A 366 -11.11 10.33 9.31
N PRO A 367 -11.47 9.67 8.18
CA PRO A 367 -10.51 8.92 7.38
C PRO A 367 -9.31 9.75 6.92
N GLY A 368 -8.12 9.23 7.12
CA GLY A 368 -6.87 9.82 6.62
C GLY A 368 -6.31 10.96 7.47
N ARG A 369 -6.99 11.39 8.53
CA ARG A 369 -6.48 12.42 9.46
C ARG A 369 -5.52 11.83 10.50
N TYR A 370 -4.61 12.69 10.99
CA TYR A 370 -3.60 12.33 11.99
C TYR A 370 -3.78 13.18 13.25
N PRO A 371 -4.65 12.77 14.18
CA PRO A 371 -4.89 13.53 15.39
C PRO A 371 -3.62 13.63 16.25
N ASP A 372 -3.23 14.84 16.65
CA ASP A 372 -1.97 15.09 17.35
C ASP A 372 -2.12 16.13 18.48
N ILE A 373 -1.69 15.78 19.69
CA ILE A 373 -1.72 16.69 20.85
C ILE A 373 -0.92 17.98 20.60
N THR A 374 0.06 17.93 19.71
CA THR A 374 0.91 19.07 19.33
C THR A 374 0.07 20.21 18.78
N ASP A 375 -0.93 19.91 17.96
CA ASP A 375 -1.72 20.93 17.29
C ASP A 375 -2.60 21.67 18.32
N ALA A 376 -3.14 20.96 19.31
CA ALA A 376 -3.83 21.57 20.46
C ALA A 376 -2.91 22.42 21.36
N LEU A 377 -1.68 21.94 21.62
CA LEU A 377 -0.68 22.67 22.41
C LEU A 377 -0.20 23.95 21.72
N VAL A 378 0.09 23.86 20.42
CA VAL A 378 0.54 24.98 19.58
C VAL A 378 -0.57 26.00 19.39
N ALA A 379 -1.80 25.54 19.18
CA ALA A 379 -2.98 26.40 19.12
C ALA A 379 -3.18 27.22 20.40
N THR A 380 -3.23 26.54 21.55
CA THR A 380 -3.46 27.18 22.85
C THR A 380 -2.29 28.08 23.25
N GLY A 381 -1.05 27.59 23.06
CA GLY A 381 0.16 28.33 23.37
C GLY A 381 0.34 29.57 22.49
N GLY A 382 0.11 29.44 21.19
CA GLY A 382 0.18 30.55 20.23
C GLY A 382 -0.81 31.67 20.56
N TRP A 383 -2.07 31.31 20.87
CA TRP A 383 -3.09 32.26 21.32
C TRP A 383 -2.71 32.93 22.65
N TRP A 384 -2.28 32.16 23.64
CA TRP A 384 -1.93 32.67 24.97
C TRP A 384 -0.76 33.66 24.90
N LEU A 385 0.33 33.29 24.23
CA LEU A 385 1.51 34.15 24.05
C LEU A 385 1.13 35.45 23.35
N ALA A 386 0.34 35.38 22.28
CA ALA A 386 -0.15 36.53 21.54
C ALA A 386 -0.99 37.51 22.39
N THR A 387 -1.79 37.00 23.34
CA THR A 387 -2.63 37.85 24.21
C THR A 387 -1.91 38.42 25.43
N VAL A 388 -0.86 37.75 25.91
CA VAL A 388 -0.05 38.21 27.07
C VAL A 388 1.09 39.13 26.64
N TRP A 389 1.51 39.06 25.38
CA TRP A 389 2.63 39.87 24.87
C TRP A 389 2.39 41.37 25.09
N PRO A 390 3.37 42.11 25.65
CA PRO A 390 3.25 43.55 25.83
C PRO A 390 3.41 44.23 24.47
N TRP A 391 2.30 44.41 23.75
CA TRP A 391 2.26 45.17 22.50
C TRP A 391 2.50 46.66 22.81
N PRO A 392 3.67 47.25 22.46
CA PRO A 392 4.01 48.60 22.88
C PRO A 392 3.02 49.61 22.30
N VAL A 393 2.40 50.40 23.16
CA VAL A 393 1.62 51.59 22.79
C VAL A 393 2.59 52.76 22.82
N GLU A 394 2.85 53.42 21.70
CA GLU A 394 3.52 54.73 21.74
C GLU A 394 2.57 55.72 22.43
N PRO A 395 3.00 56.42 23.49
CA PRO A 395 2.19 57.47 24.09
C PRO A 395 2.06 58.59 23.06
N ASP A 396 0.84 58.85 22.59
CA ASP A 396 0.50 60.00 21.75
C ASP A 396 0.54 61.28 22.62
N PRO A 397 1.56 62.14 22.49
CA PRO A 397 1.70 63.32 23.35
C PRO A 397 0.61 64.37 23.10
N GLN A 398 -0.16 64.26 22.00
CA GLN A 398 -1.18 65.24 21.64
C GLN A 398 -2.58 64.90 22.17
N ARG A 399 -2.78 63.69 22.68
CA ARG A 399 -4.11 63.25 23.14
C ARG A 399 -4.46 63.72 24.56
N ASP A 400 -3.47 63.98 25.40
CA ASP A 400 -3.65 64.43 26.79
C ASP A 400 -3.83 65.95 26.96
N GLN A 401 -3.74 66.75 25.89
CA GLN A 401 -3.92 68.21 25.95
C GLN A 401 -5.24 68.73 25.37
N ARG A 402 -6.12 67.85 24.87
CA ARG A 402 -7.40 68.24 24.29
C ARG A 402 -8.57 67.52 24.95
N GLN A 403 -8.81 67.78 26.25
CA GLN A 403 -10.16 67.80 26.79
C GLN A 403 -10.22 68.60 28.11
N PRO A 404 -11.10 69.61 28.23
CA PRO A 404 -11.25 70.41 29.44
C PRO A 404 -12.07 69.66 30.51
N PRO A 405 -12.03 70.08 31.79
CA PRO A 405 -12.88 69.51 32.82
C PRO A 405 -14.29 70.06 32.66
N THR A 406 -15.33 69.22 32.77
CA THR A 406 -16.50 69.47 33.62
C THR A 406 -17.63 68.46 33.46
N SER A 407 -18.20 68.16 34.63
CA SER A 407 -19.60 67.84 34.93
C SER A 407 -20.13 66.43 34.68
N ALA A 408 -20.24 65.73 35.80
CA ALA A 408 -21.18 64.65 36.01
C ALA A 408 -22.63 65.13 35.80
N GLY A 409 -23.45 64.25 35.22
CA GLY A 409 -24.89 64.23 35.44
C GLY A 409 -25.76 64.59 34.23
N ARG A 410 -26.08 63.59 33.39
CA ARG A 410 -27.47 63.15 33.16
C ARG A 410 -27.52 61.95 32.21
N ARG A 411 -28.00 60.83 32.75
CA ARG A 411 -28.59 59.72 31.96
C ARG A 411 -29.71 60.29 31.10
N ARG A 412 -29.68 60.03 29.79
CA ARG A 412 -30.89 59.83 28.97
C ARG A 412 -30.60 58.80 27.89
N GLY A 413 -31.45 57.78 27.85
CA GLY A 413 -31.34 56.62 26.99
C GLY A 413 -31.50 56.99 25.52
N GLY A 414 -30.58 56.49 24.71
CA GLY A 414 -30.77 56.29 23.28
C GLY A 414 -30.60 54.80 23.01
N LYS A 415 -31.71 54.09 22.78
CA LYS A 415 -31.70 52.74 22.23
C LYS A 415 -31.04 52.81 20.85
N SER A 416 -29.76 52.48 20.73
CA SER A 416 -29.13 52.24 19.42
C SER A 416 -29.54 50.84 18.95
N GLY A 417 -30.73 50.77 18.34
CA GLY A 417 -31.14 49.60 17.59
C GLY A 417 -30.09 49.29 16.53
N PHE A 418 -29.58 48.05 16.55
CA PHE A 418 -28.73 47.49 15.50
C PHE A 418 -29.36 47.78 14.12
N PRO A 419 -28.73 48.59 13.24
CA PRO A 419 -29.35 49.01 11.99
C PRO A 419 -29.68 47.80 11.10
N ARG A 420 -30.87 47.80 10.49
CA ARG A 420 -31.46 46.70 9.68
C ARG A 420 -30.48 46.10 8.64
N ARG A 421 -29.61 46.92 8.03
CA ARG A 421 -28.57 46.47 7.07
C ARG A 421 -27.54 45.50 7.69
N HIS A 422 -27.20 45.66 8.97
CA HIS A 422 -26.22 44.81 9.65
C HIS A 422 -26.81 43.45 10.07
N ARG A 423 -28.13 43.40 10.33
CA ARG A 423 -28.85 42.14 10.55
C ARG A 423 -28.96 41.30 9.28
N VAL A 424 -29.22 41.95 8.13
CA VAL A 424 -29.25 41.28 6.82
C VAL A 424 -27.89 40.71 6.44
N LEU A 425 -26.79 41.42 6.71
CA LEU A 425 -25.42 40.94 6.46
C LEU A 425 -24.98 39.81 7.40
N LEU A 426 -25.37 39.85 8.68
CA LEU A 426 -25.13 38.76 9.64
C LEU A 426 -25.96 37.51 9.30
N LEU A 427 -27.23 37.69 8.91
CA LEU A 427 -28.09 36.61 8.43
C LEU A 427 -27.59 36.03 7.10
N ALA A 428 -27.10 36.86 6.17
CA ALA A 428 -26.52 36.38 4.92
C ALA A 428 -25.21 35.59 5.14
N GLY A 429 -24.36 36.03 6.07
CA GLY A 429 -23.14 35.29 6.44
C GLY A 429 -23.44 33.97 7.16
N ALA A 430 -24.39 33.96 8.10
CA ALA A 430 -24.83 32.74 8.78
C ALA A 430 -25.59 31.79 7.85
N SER A 431 -26.39 32.32 6.91
CA SER A 431 -27.09 31.52 5.90
C SER A 431 -26.13 30.96 4.86
N LEU A 432 -25.04 31.66 4.51
CA LEU A 432 -24.00 31.14 3.63
C LEU A 432 -23.22 30.00 4.32
N VAL A 433 -22.86 30.15 5.60
CA VAL A 433 -22.23 29.09 6.39
C VAL A 433 -23.18 27.89 6.56
N GLY A 434 -24.47 28.13 6.82
CA GLY A 434 -25.49 27.08 6.90
C GLY A 434 -25.78 26.41 5.55
N LEU A 435 -25.77 27.15 4.44
CA LEU A 435 -25.93 26.63 3.08
C LEU A 435 -24.70 25.80 2.67
N LEU A 436 -23.49 26.24 3.03
CA LEU A 436 -22.24 25.52 2.77
C LEU A 436 -22.11 24.27 3.66
N ALA A 437 -22.53 24.32 4.93
CA ALA A 437 -22.62 23.15 5.81
C ALA A 437 -23.71 22.17 5.38
N GLY A 438 -24.84 22.67 4.84
CA GLY A 438 -25.89 21.86 4.24
C GLY A 438 -25.47 21.23 2.92
N LEU A 439 -24.69 21.94 2.10
CA LEU A 439 -24.10 21.42 0.86
C LEU A 439 -23.03 20.35 1.18
N TYR A 440 -22.23 20.56 2.23
CA TYR A 440 -21.29 19.56 2.77
C TYR A 440 -22.02 18.30 3.25
N ALA A 441 -23.10 18.43 4.03
CA ALA A 441 -23.89 17.28 4.48
C ALA A 441 -24.62 16.55 3.33
N PHE A 442 -24.96 17.26 2.25
CA PHE A 442 -25.56 16.69 1.04
C PHE A 442 -24.54 15.98 0.15
N LEU A 443 -23.32 16.50 0.04
CA LEU A 443 -22.22 15.92 -0.74
C LEU A 443 -21.42 14.85 0.01
N ALA A 444 -21.41 14.85 1.34
CA ALA A 444 -20.80 13.83 2.19
C ALA A 444 -21.64 12.53 2.28
N ARG A 445 -22.80 12.48 1.63
CA ARG A 445 -23.55 11.22 1.43
C ARG A 445 -23.01 10.45 0.24
N GLU A 446 -21.78 9.96 0.39
CA GLU A 446 -21.33 8.72 -0.25
C GLU A 446 -20.08 8.15 0.45
N ASP A 447 -20.02 8.23 1.79
CA ASP A 447 -18.98 7.55 2.55
C ASP A 447 -19.41 6.10 2.84
N ILE A 448 -18.95 5.18 2.01
CA ILE A 448 -18.85 3.76 2.37
C ILE A 448 -17.87 3.70 3.55
N ALA A 449 -18.34 3.34 4.74
CA ALA A 449 -17.48 3.13 5.89
C ALA A 449 -16.32 2.16 5.51
N PRO A 450 -15.06 2.45 5.88
CA PRO A 450 -13.95 1.57 5.56
C PRO A 450 -14.22 0.18 6.12
N TYR A 451 -14.12 -0.84 5.27
CA TYR A 451 -14.40 -2.21 5.63
C TYR A 451 -13.49 -2.68 6.77
N ALA A 452 -14.07 -3.07 7.90
CA ALA A 452 -13.37 -3.60 9.05
C ALA A 452 -14.00 -4.92 9.48
N LEU A 453 -13.16 -5.83 9.99
CA LEU A 453 -13.64 -7.07 10.60
C LEU A 453 -14.41 -6.73 11.91
N PRO A 454 -15.44 -7.51 12.29
CA PRO A 454 -16.15 -7.31 13.55
C PRO A 454 -15.18 -7.44 14.74
N THR A 455 -15.42 -6.67 15.80
CA THR A 455 -14.62 -6.81 17.02
C THR A 455 -14.99 -8.10 17.75
N ILE A 456 -14.07 -8.67 18.53
CA ILE A 456 -14.27 -9.95 19.23
C ILE A 456 -15.50 -9.90 20.14
N GLU A 457 -15.77 -8.74 20.75
CA GLU A 457 -16.91 -8.52 21.64
C GLU A 457 -18.26 -8.60 20.92
N GLN A 458 -18.29 -8.39 19.61
CA GLN A 458 -19.49 -8.49 18.77
C GLN A 458 -19.74 -9.91 18.27
N LEU A 459 -18.75 -10.81 18.40
CA LEU A 459 -18.86 -12.18 17.90
C LEU A 459 -19.64 -13.07 18.88
N PRO A 460 -20.56 -13.92 18.36
CA PRO A 460 -21.26 -14.87 19.20
C PRO A 460 -20.32 -15.94 19.75
N ALA A 461 -20.69 -16.54 20.89
CA ALA A 461 -20.00 -17.73 21.38
C ALA A 461 -20.18 -18.89 20.37
N PRO A 462 -19.10 -19.58 19.97
CA PRO A 462 -19.21 -20.66 19.01
C PRO A 462 -19.86 -21.89 19.65
N THR A 463 -20.63 -22.63 18.85
CA THR A 463 -21.21 -23.91 19.25
C THR A 463 -20.60 -25.05 18.43
N PHE A 464 -20.28 -26.13 19.13
CA PHE A 464 -19.62 -27.32 18.59
C PHE A 464 -20.37 -28.57 19.08
N PRO A 465 -21.25 -29.17 18.27
CA PRO A 465 -22.04 -30.33 18.67
C PRO A 465 -21.22 -31.54 19.13
N SER A 466 -19.99 -31.68 18.61
CA SER A 466 -19.10 -32.82 18.88
C SER A 466 -17.74 -32.36 19.40
N TRP A 467 -17.72 -31.33 20.24
CA TRP A 467 -16.49 -30.85 20.86
C TRP A 467 -15.79 -31.93 21.70
N ARG A 468 -14.50 -32.13 21.46
CA ARG A 468 -13.64 -32.98 22.28
C ARG A 468 -13.27 -32.27 23.58
N GLN A 469 -13.96 -32.63 24.67
CA GLN A 469 -13.71 -32.06 26.00
C GLN A 469 -12.34 -32.45 26.56
N ALA A 470 -11.93 -33.71 26.40
CA ALA A 470 -10.68 -34.22 26.98
C ALA A 470 -9.44 -33.85 26.16
N HIS A 471 -8.35 -33.53 26.86
CA HIS A 471 -7.03 -33.38 26.26
C HIS A 471 -6.38 -34.75 25.98
N PRO A 472 -5.55 -34.90 24.91
CA PRO A 472 -5.22 -33.87 23.93
C PRO A 472 -6.34 -33.64 22.90
N ARG A 473 -6.59 -32.37 22.61
CA ARG A 473 -7.51 -31.88 21.58
C ARG A 473 -6.81 -31.60 20.26
N LEU A 474 -5.51 -31.36 20.28
CA LEU A 474 -4.67 -31.29 19.09
C LEU A 474 -4.32 -32.70 18.61
N PRO A 475 -4.10 -32.93 17.31
CA PRO A 475 -3.62 -34.21 16.79
C PRO A 475 -2.35 -34.66 17.53
N ALA A 476 -2.33 -35.89 18.02
CA ALA A 476 -1.27 -36.47 18.84
C ALA A 476 -1.03 -37.94 18.45
N PRO A 477 0.17 -38.51 18.73
CA PRO A 477 0.43 -39.94 18.52
C PRO A 477 -0.55 -40.82 19.29
N THR A 478 -1.16 -41.78 18.59
CA THR A 478 -1.94 -42.84 19.23
C THR A 478 -1.03 -43.93 19.79
N ASP A 479 -1.52 -44.73 20.74
CA ASP A 479 -0.76 -45.88 21.27
C ASP A 479 -0.37 -46.86 20.14
N GLN A 480 -1.22 -47.01 19.13
CA GLN A 480 -0.95 -47.80 17.95
C GLN A 480 0.18 -47.20 17.11
N ASP A 481 0.18 -45.88 16.88
CA ASP A 481 1.27 -45.21 16.15
C ASP A 481 2.60 -45.39 16.87
N ILE A 482 2.60 -45.25 18.20
CA ILE A 482 3.78 -45.40 19.05
C ILE A 482 4.32 -46.83 18.95
N ALA A 483 3.44 -47.83 19.10
CA ALA A 483 3.81 -49.24 18.99
C ALA A 483 4.39 -49.57 17.62
N LEU A 484 3.76 -49.12 16.53
CA LEU A 484 4.22 -49.33 15.16
C LEU A 484 5.60 -48.69 14.91
N LEU A 485 5.80 -47.43 15.32
CA LEU A 485 7.08 -46.75 15.17
C LEU A 485 8.18 -47.38 16.04
N ARG A 486 7.86 -47.85 17.25
CA ARG A 486 8.83 -48.59 18.09
C ARG A 486 9.26 -49.90 17.46
N ALA A 487 8.31 -50.66 16.90
CA ALA A 487 8.57 -51.96 16.29
C ALA A 487 9.37 -51.86 14.98
N HIS A 488 9.00 -50.91 14.11
CA HIS A 488 9.52 -50.88 12.75
C HIS A 488 10.53 -49.76 12.48
N HIS A 489 10.53 -48.68 13.28
CA HIS A 489 11.40 -47.51 13.06
C HIS A 489 11.96 -46.91 14.36
N PRO A 490 12.67 -47.69 15.21
CA PRO A 490 13.15 -47.23 16.53
C PRO A 490 14.07 -45.99 16.46
N ALA A 491 14.81 -45.83 15.36
CA ALA A 491 15.65 -44.66 15.11
C ALA A 491 14.87 -43.33 15.09
N PHE A 492 13.55 -43.35 14.83
CA PHE A 492 12.70 -42.17 14.95
C PHE A 492 12.70 -41.61 16.38
N TRP A 493 12.49 -42.49 17.36
CA TRP A 493 12.45 -42.11 18.78
C TRP A 493 13.84 -41.72 19.29
N GLU A 494 14.91 -42.42 18.87
CA GLU A 494 16.28 -42.04 19.27
C GLU A 494 16.64 -40.62 18.84
N ARG A 495 16.24 -40.20 17.63
CA ARG A 495 16.45 -38.83 17.16
C ARG A 495 15.71 -37.82 18.02
N HIS A 496 14.47 -38.11 18.41
CA HIS A 496 13.70 -37.22 19.29
C HIS A 496 14.25 -37.19 20.72
N ARG A 497 14.73 -38.32 21.27
CA ARG A 497 15.41 -38.32 22.58
C ARG A 497 16.72 -37.53 22.55
N LYS A 498 17.49 -37.61 21.45
CA LYS A 498 18.68 -36.78 21.27
C LYS A 498 18.32 -35.29 21.18
N ALA A 499 17.37 -34.93 20.31
CA ALA A 499 16.93 -33.55 20.15
C ALA A 499 16.30 -32.98 21.43
N ALA A 500 15.60 -33.81 22.22
CA ALA A 500 15.06 -33.40 23.52
C ALA A 500 16.18 -33.05 24.52
N ARG A 501 17.25 -33.85 24.58
CA ARG A 501 18.46 -33.56 25.37
C ARG A 501 19.19 -32.30 24.91
N GLU A 502 19.13 -31.98 23.62
CA GLU A 502 19.64 -30.73 23.03
C GLU A 502 18.72 -29.51 23.25
N GLY A 503 17.63 -29.65 24.02
CA GLY A 503 16.73 -28.55 24.35
C GLY A 503 15.67 -28.22 23.31
N LYS A 504 15.50 -29.02 22.24
CA LYS A 504 14.49 -28.76 21.20
C LYS A 504 13.08 -28.97 21.75
N LEU A 505 12.33 -27.88 21.90
CA LEU A 505 11.01 -27.84 22.55
C LEU A 505 10.03 -28.89 22.04
N TYR A 506 9.79 -28.99 20.72
CA TYR A 506 8.87 -29.98 20.17
C TYR A 506 9.25 -31.42 20.57
N SER A 507 10.56 -31.75 20.56
CA SER A 507 11.00 -33.10 20.92
C SER A 507 10.89 -33.35 22.43
N ARG A 508 11.10 -32.33 23.27
CA ARG A 508 10.86 -32.44 24.73
C ARG A 508 9.38 -32.69 25.02
N ILE A 509 8.50 -31.96 24.37
CA ILE A 509 7.04 -32.12 24.53
C ILE A 509 6.60 -33.51 24.04
N LEU A 510 7.04 -33.92 22.85
CA LEU A 510 6.73 -35.24 22.29
C LEU A 510 7.27 -36.37 23.19
N MET A 511 8.50 -36.27 23.69
CA MET A 511 9.06 -37.33 24.53
C MET A 511 8.42 -37.38 25.92
N ALA A 512 8.04 -36.24 26.50
CA ALA A 512 7.28 -36.22 27.75
C ALA A 512 5.90 -36.87 27.59
N LEU A 513 5.27 -36.76 26.41
CA LEU A 513 4.02 -37.44 26.10
C LEU A 513 4.20 -38.96 25.96
N VAL A 514 5.19 -39.39 25.16
CA VAL A 514 5.38 -40.80 24.76
C VAL A 514 6.11 -41.64 25.81
N GLU A 515 6.97 -41.02 26.60
CA GLU A 515 7.75 -41.62 27.68
C GLU A 515 7.64 -40.72 28.93
N PRO A 516 6.51 -40.80 29.68
CA PRO A 516 6.33 -40.00 30.90
C PRO A 516 7.49 -40.16 31.88
N GLY A 517 7.99 -39.05 32.42
CA GLY A 517 9.17 -39.01 33.28
C GLY A 517 10.52 -38.94 32.55
N SER A 518 10.55 -39.00 31.22
CA SER A 518 11.79 -38.88 30.43
C SER A 518 12.34 -37.46 30.31
N VAL A 519 11.54 -36.45 30.67
CA VAL A 519 11.88 -35.02 30.57
C VAL A 519 11.57 -34.34 31.90
N ASP A 520 12.46 -33.45 32.34
CA ASP A 520 12.20 -32.56 33.48
C ASP A 520 11.10 -31.54 33.11
N LEU A 521 9.91 -31.77 33.65
CA LEU A 521 8.75 -30.92 33.44
C LEU A 521 8.90 -29.53 34.08
N GLN A 522 9.64 -29.40 35.19
CA GLN A 522 9.86 -28.09 35.81
C GLN A 522 10.78 -27.22 34.96
N ALA A 523 11.84 -27.81 34.41
CA ALA A 523 12.70 -27.13 33.44
C ALA A 523 11.94 -26.78 32.16
N LEU A 524 11.13 -27.71 31.64
CA LEU A 524 10.31 -27.47 30.43
C LEU A 524 9.30 -26.34 30.66
N HIS A 525 8.64 -26.32 31.82
CA HIS A 525 7.72 -25.24 32.21
C HIS A 525 8.44 -23.88 32.24
N THR A 526 9.60 -23.80 32.89
CA THR A 526 10.41 -22.56 32.92
C THR A 526 10.72 -22.06 31.52
N ASP A 527 11.16 -22.96 30.63
CA ASP A 527 11.51 -22.60 29.25
C ASP A 527 10.29 -22.14 28.44
N LEU A 528 9.13 -22.77 28.65
CA LEU A 528 7.88 -22.37 28.01
C LEU A 528 7.42 -20.99 28.49
N MET A 529 7.50 -20.71 29.80
CA MET A 529 7.14 -19.41 30.37
C MET A 529 8.06 -18.27 29.89
N ALA A 530 9.28 -18.59 29.45
CA ALA A 530 10.21 -17.61 28.87
C ALA A 530 9.87 -17.23 27.42
N LEU A 531 8.97 -17.96 26.75
CA LEU A 531 8.59 -17.67 25.37
C LEU A 531 7.77 -16.38 25.29
N GLN A 532 8.30 -15.39 24.57
CA GLN A 532 7.60 -14.14 24.26
C GLN A 532 7.32 -14.07 22.75
N PRO A 533 6.06 -13.95 22.31
CA PRO A 533 5.74 -13.84 20.90
C PRO A 533 6.44 -12.63 20.24
N THR A 534 7.20 -12.88 19.19
CA THR A 534 7.89 -11.84 18.39
C THR A 534 7.59 -12.01 16.91
N TRP A 535 7.84 -10.98 16.09
CA TRP A 535 7.55 -11.00 14.65
C TRP A 535 6.08 -11.36 14.34
N ARG A 536 5.81 -12.61 13.93
CA ARG A 536 4.46 -13.18 13.69
C ARG A 536 3.99 -14.14 14.81
N GLY A 537 4.78 -14.34 15.85
CA GLY A 537 4.45 -15.08 17.07
C GLY A 537 4.30 -16.60 16.94
N HIS A 538 4.15 -17.14 15.72
CA HIS A 538 3.73 -18.54 15.53
C HIS A 538 4.76 -19.55 16.03
N GLU A 539 6.05 -19.20 16.01
CA GLU A 539 7.13 -20.05 16.53
C GLU A 539 7.03 -20.26 18.04
N GLN A 540 6.50 -19.27 18.77
CA GLN A 540 6.29 -19.34 20.23
C GLN A 540 4.91 -19.90 20.58
N THR A 541 3.86 -19.47 19.88
CA THR A 541 2.48 -19.92 20.14
C THR A 541 2.31 -21.43 19.96
N ARG A 542 2.92 -22.01 18.92
CA ARG A 542 2.81 -23.45 18.59
C ARG A 542 3.31 -24.38 19.72
N PRO A 543 4.56 -24.27 20.21
CA PRO A 543 5.02 -25.12 21.29
C PRO A 543 4.29 -24.88 22.63
N LEU A 544 3.84 -23.64 22.91
CA LEU A 544 2.99 -23.35 24.07
C LEU A 544 1.68 -24.13 24.03
N ALA A 545 0.94 -24.03 22.92
CA ALA A 545 -0.33 -24.73 22.74
C ALA A 545 -0.15 -26.26 22.82
N LEU A 546 0.91 -26.79 22.20
CA LEU A 546 1.20 -28.23 22.26
C LEU A 546 1.55 -28.71 23.67
N ALA A 547 2.43 -28.01 24.37
CA ALA A 547 2.85 -28.40 25.71
C ALA A 547 1.67 -28.38 26.69
N TYR A 548 0.82 -27.36 26.59
CA TYR A 548 -0.39 -27.26 27.40
C TYR A 548 -1.35 -28.43 27.12
N ASP A 549 -1.66 -28.68 25.84
CA ASP A 549 -2.65 -29.67 25.43
C ASP A 549 -2.17 -31.12 25.61
N TRP A 550 -0.98 -31.47 25.10
CA TRP A 550 -0.48 -32.85 25.15
C TRP A 550 -0.11 -33.30 26.56
N LEU A 551 0.44 -32.41 27.38
CA LEU A 551 0.91 -32.73 28.73
C LEU A 551 -0.07 -32.30 29.82
N TYR A 552 -1.31 -31.97 29.44
CA TYR A 552 -2.34 -31.44 30.33
C TYR A 552 -2.44 -32.19 31.68
N ALA A 553 -2.51 -33.53 31.61
CA ALA A 553 -2.63 -34.40 32.77
C ALA A 553 -1.35 -34.51 33.63
N GLN A 554 -0.18 -34.17 33.07
CA GLN A 554 1.11 -34.25 33.75
C GLN A 554 1.48 -32.94 34.48
N TRP A 555 0.87 -31.81 34.10
CA TRP A 555 1.08 -30.53 34.78
C TRP A 555 0.43 -30.49 36.15
N THR A 556 1.14 -29.89 37.12
CA THR A 556 0.52 -29.50 38.40
C THR A 556 -0.56 -28.43 38.16
N PRO A 557 -1.55 -28.26 39.06
CA PRO A 557 -2.58 -27.24 38.91
C PRO A 557 -2.02 -25.82 38.69
N ALA A 558 -0.95 -25.46 39.42
CA ALA A 558 -0.31 -24.15 39.29
C ALA A 558 0.39 -23.97 37.93
N GLN A 559 1.14 -24.97 37.47
CA GLN A 559 1.78 -24.93 36.14
C GLN A 559 0.75 -24.87 35.02
N ARG A 560 -0.34 -25.64 35.14
CA ARG A 560 -1.43 -25.64 34.17
C ARG A 560 -2.07 -24.25 34.05
N GLN A 561 -2.37 -23.62 35.19
CA GLN A 561 -2.96 -22.28 35.19
C GLN A 561 -2.03 -21.23 34.55
N SER A 562 -0.73 -21.26 34.85
CA SER A 562 0.20 -20.29 34.25
C SER A 562 0.39 -20.53 32.75
N LEU A 563 0.45 -21.78 32.31
CA LEU A 563 0.56 -22.14 30.90
C LEU A 563 -0.70 -21.74 30.13
N LEU A 564 -1.90 -21.94 30.70
CA LEU A 564 -3.16 -21.51 30.10
C LEU A 564 -3.14 -19.99 29.84
N ALA A 565 -2.74 -19.19 30.84
CA ALA A 565 -2.61 -17.74 30.69
C ALA A 565 -1.60 -17.36 29.58
N SER A 566 -0.48 -18.08 29.47
CA SER A 566 0.49 -17.88 28.38
C SER A 566 -0.05 -18.27 27.00
N VAL A 567 -0.84 -19.34 26.90
CA VAL A 567 -1.48 -19.76 25.64
C VAL A 567 -2.51 -18.72 25.20
N GLU A 568 -3.34 -18.21 26.12
CA GLU A 568 -4.31 -17.16 25.84
C GLU A 568 -3.63 -15.85 25.39
N ALA A 569 -2.59 -15.42 26.10
CA ALA A 569 -1.82 -14.24 25.70
C ALA A 569 -1.14 -14.41 24.33
N ALA A 570 -0.61 -15.60 24.04
CA ALA A 570 -0.04 -15.92 22.73
C ALA A 570 -1.11 -15.97 21.64
N CYS A 571 -2.35 -16.34 21.97
CA CYS A 571 -3.48 -16.27 21.04
C CYS A 571 -3.86 -14.81 20.74
N ASP A 572 -4.02 -13.97 21.75
CA ASP A 572 -4.32 -12.54 21.55
C ASP A 572 -3.26 -11.86 20.68
N TYR A 573 -1.98 -12.24 20.84
CA TYR A 573 -0.91 -11.80 19.95
C TYR A 573 -1.13 -12.24 18.50
N GLN A 574 -1.56 -13.48 18.25
CA GLN A 574 -1.88 -13.95 16.89
C GLN A 574 -3.04 -13.18 16.28
N ILE A 575 -4.09 -12.91 17.05
CA ILE A 575 -5.23 -12.11 16.61
C ILE A 575 -4.74 -10.72 16.20
N HIS A 576 -3.99 -10.04 17.07
CA HIS A 576 -3.42 -8.72 16.78
C HIS A 576 -2.49 -8.72 15.55
N VAL A 577 -1.71 -9.79 15.34
CA VAL A 577 -0.87 -9.97 14.14
C VAL A 577 -1.72 -10.07 12.88
N ILE A 578 -2.82 -10.82 12.93
CA ILE A 578 -3.72 -11.06 11.80
C ILE A 578 -4.57 -9.81 11.51
N THR A 579 -5.06 -9.10 12.52
CA THR A 579 -5.96 -7.96 12.34
C THR A 579 -5.21 -6.64 12.21
N ASP A 580 -4.57 -6.18 13.29
CA ASP A 580 -4.19 -4.76 13.40
C ASP A 580 -2.76 -4.50 12.95
N LYS A 581 -1.83 -5.42 13.25
CA LYS A 581 -0.41 -5.22 13.01
C LYS A 581 -0.06 -5.32 11.52
N TYR A 582 -0.62 -6.32 10.83
CA TYR A 582 -0.32 -6.60 9.44
C TYR A 582 -1.55 -6.74 8.53
N ALA A 583 -2.77 -6.79 9.08
CA ALA A 583 -4.00 -7.02 8.32
C ALA A 583 -3.87 -8.19 7.33
N LEU A 584 -3.48 -9.36 7.84
CA LEU A 584 -3.20 -10.54 7.03
C LEU A 584 -4.49 -11.03 6.36
N SER A 585 -4.45 -11.10 5.04
CA SER A 585 -5.58 -11.47 4.19
C SER A 585 -5.62 -12.98 3.92
N PRO A 586 -6.81 -13.61 3.86
CA PRO A 586 -6.97 -14.98 3.36
C PRO A 586 -6.58 -15.17 1.88
N TYR A 587 -6.38 -14.10 1.12
CA TYR A 587 -5.88 -14.15 -0.26
C TYR A 587 -4.35 -14.07 -0.35
N ASN A 588 -3.64 -14.09 0.78
CA ASN A 588 -2.20 -13.88 0.85
C ASN A 588 -1.50 -14.98 1.66
N VAL A 589 -0.44 -15.55 1.08
CA VAL A 589 0.44 -16.56 1.66
C VAL A 589 0.92 -16.22 3.07
N TYR A 590 1.08 -14.94 3.42
CA TYR A 590 1.56 -14.55 4.75
C TYR A 590 0.64 -14.98 5.90
N LEU A 591 -0.66 -15.13 5.67
CA LEU A 591 -1.58 -15.71 6.66
C LEU A 591 -1.28 -17.19 6.92
N TYR A 592 -0.97 -17.93 5.84
CA TYR A 592 -0.76 -19.38 5.84
C TYR A 592 0.67 -19.79 6.12
N ASN A 593 1.61 -18.83 6.12
CA ASN A 593 2.97 -19.04 6.60
C ASN A 593 3.03 -19.03 8.14
N SER A 594 2.13 -19.82 8.74
CA SER A 594 2.01 -20.20 10.15
C SER A 594 1.13 -19.40 11.13
N PRO A 595 0.80 -18.10 10.95
CA PRO A 595 -0.09 -17.37 11.88
C PRO A 595 -1.44 -18.04 12.11
N LEU A 596 -2.16 -18.41 11.05
CA LEU A 596 -3.51 -18.99 11.19
C LEU A 596 -3.48 -20.37 11.85
N GLN A 597 -2.49 -21.20 11.53
CA GLN A 597 -2.29 -22.50 12.17
C GLN A 597 -1.98 -22.33 13.67
N ALA A 598 -1.12 -21.36 14.02
CA ALA A 598 -0.77 -21.08 15.41
C ALA A 598 -1.97 -20.55 16.21
N LEU A 599 -2.75 -19.63 15.62
CA LEU A 599 -4.01 -19.15 16.19
C LEU A 599 -4.96 -20.31 16.47
N MET A 600 -5.21 -21.16 15.47
CA MET A 600 -6.14 -22.28 15.59
C MET A 600 -5.70 -23.29 16.66
N MET A 601 -4.39 -23.56 16.77
CA MET A 601 -3.87 -24.43 17.81
C MET A 601 -4.06 -23.85 19.21
N ALA A 602 -3.74 -22.57 19.42
CA ALA A 602 -3.93 -21.93 20.71
C ALA A 602 -5.41 -21.90 21.12
N ALA A 603 -6.29 -21.58 20.17
CA ALA A 603 -7.73 -21.59 20.39
C ALA A 603 -8.25 -22.97 20.79
N ILE A 604 -7.87 -24.02 20.06
CA ILE A 604 -8.29 -25.39 20.37
C ILE A 604 -7.76 -25.83 21.75
N ALA A 605 -6.50 -25.49 22.04
CA ALA A 605 -5.86 -25.87 23.29
C ALA A 605 -6.53 -25.22 24.51
N SER A 606 -6.92 -23.94 24.45
CA SER A 606 -7.47 -23.22 25.61
C SER A 606 -9.00 -23.26 25.75
N HIS A 607 -9.75 -23.58 24.68
CA HIS A 607 -11.22 -23.49 24.69
C HIS A 607 -11.88 -24.38 25.76
N GLY A 608 -12.70 -23.78 26.62
CA GLY A 608 -13.43 -24.48 27.69
C GLY A 608 -12.66 -24.65 29.00
N ASP A 609 -11.39 -24.23 29.06
CA ASP A 609 -10.56 -24.32 30.27
C ASP A 609 -10.51 -23.02 31.09
N SER A 610 -11.08 -21.93 30.55
CA SER A 610 -11.28 -20.65 31.24
C SER A 610 -12.64 -20.04 30.87
N ASP A 611 -13.10 -19.08 31.66
CA ASP A 611 -14.28 -18.25 31.34
C ASP A 611 -14.02 -17.32 30.12
N ASN A 612 -12.75 -17.18 29.71
CA ASN A 612 -12.29 -16.28 28.66
C ASN A 612 -12.22 -16.98 27.30
N ASP A 613 -13.34 -17.00 26.58
CA ASP A 613 -13.40 -17.68 25.28
C ASP A 613 -13.08 -16.80 24.05
N ARG A 614 -12.37 -15.68 24.26
CA ARG A 614 -12.06 -14.70 23.19
C ARG A 614 -11.33 -15.33 22.01
N CYS A 615 -10.35 -16.18 22.31
CA CYS A 615 -9.51 -16.83 21.33
C CYS A 615 -10.32 -17.72 20.36
N MET A 616 -11.20 -18.57 20.89
CA MET A 616 -12.02 -19.46 20.07
C MET A 616 -13.15 -18.69 19.36
N ARG A 617 -13.75 -17.67 19.98
CA ARG A 617 -14.75 -16.81 19.32
C ARG A 617 -14.22 -16.20 18.02
N PHE A 618 -13.05 -15.55 18.11
CA PHE A 618 -12.42 -14.97 16.92
C PHE A 618 -12.03 -16.06 15.91
N THR A 619 -11.36 -17.11 16.37
CA THR A 619 -10.87 -18.18 15.48
C THR A 619 -12.00 -18.86 14.72
N ALA A 620 -13.12 -19.16 15.39
CA ALA A 620 -14.27 -19.80 14.78
C ALA A 620 -14.95 -18.92 13.73
N ASP A 621 -15.14 -17.61 14.02
CA ASP A 621 -15.67 -16.66 13.02
C ASP A 621 -14.71 -16.51 11.84
N TYR A 622 -13.43 -16.26 12.13
CA TYR A 622 -12.43 -16.03 11.12
C TYR A 622 -12.27 -17.25 10.20
N TRP A 623 -12.25 -18.46 10.77
CA TRP A 623 -12.20 -19.69 9.98
C TRP A 623 -13.45 -19.90 9.12
N ARG A 624 -14.65 -19.88 9.72
CA ARG A 624 -15.90 -20.25 9.04
C ARG A 624 -16.43 -19.18 8.09
N HIS A 625 -16.32 -17.91 8.46
CA HIS A 625 -16.97 -16.80 7.77
C HIS A 625 -16.00 -15.91 6.98
N ARG A 626 -14.68 -16.04 7.18
CA ARG A 626 -13.68 -15.23 6.47
C ARG A 626 -12.78 -16.08 5.58
N VAL A 627 -12.13 -17.10 6.14
CA VAL A 627 -11.17 -17.94 5.40
C VAL A 627 -11.86 -18.95 4.48
N LEU A 628 -12.81 -19.76 4.99
CA LEU A 628 -13.48 -20.78 4.16
C LEU A 628 -14.21 -20.20 2.93
N PRO A 629 -14.93 -19.06 3.01
CA PRO A 629 -15.52 -18.45 1.83
C PRO A 629 -14.49 -18.03 0.78
N VAL A 630 -13.33 -17.53 1.20
CA VAL A 630 -12.22 -17.21 0.29
C VAL A 630 -11.67 -18.48 -0.35
N TRP A 631 -11.48 -19.56 0.42
CA TRP A 631 -11.06 -20.84 -0.13
C TRP A 631 -12.06 -21.38 -1.15
N ARG A 632 -13.36 -21.30 -0.88
CA ARG A 632 -14.41 -21.73 -1.83
C ARG A 632 -14.37 -20.91 -3.12
N GLN A 633 -14.10 -19.61 -3.04
CA GLN A 633 -13.95 -18.78 -4.23
C GLN A 633 -12.70 -19.15 -5.03
N VAL A 634 -11.52 -19.17 -4.39
CA VAL A 634 -10.22 -19.37 -5.05
C VAL A 634 -10.07 -20.80 -5.55
N MET A 635 -10.40 -21.79 -4.72
CA MET A 635 -10.30 -23.20 -5.10
C MET A 635 -11.40 -23.60 -6.06
N GLY A 636 -12.57 -22.95 -6.00
CA GLY A 636 -13.76 -23.41 -6.69
C GLY A 636 -14.13 -24.83 -6.29
N SER A 637 -14.65 -25.60 -7.24
CA SER A 637 -14.97 -27.01 -7.05
C SER A 637 -13.80 -27.95 -7.37
N THR A 638 -12.75 -27.43 -7.99
CA THR A 638 -11.66 -28.22 -8.61
C THR A 638 -10.28 -28.00 -7.99
N GLY A 639 -10.13 -27.08 -7.03
CA GLY A 639 -8.98 -27.01 -6.13
C GLY A 639 -7.81 -26.13 -6.54
N GLY A 640 -8.01 -25.16 -7.44
CA GLY A 640 -6.95 -24.24 -7.86
C GLY A 640 -6.43 -23.32 -6.74
N TRP A 641 -5.25 -22.72 -6.92
CA TRP A 641 -4.75 -21.64 -6.06
C TRP A 641 -4.07 -20.53 -6.88
N HIS A 642 -4.31 -19.26 -6.53
CA HIS A 642 -3.99 -18.10 -7.36
C HIS A 642 -2.57 -17.57 -7.22
N GLU A 643 -1.88 -17.83 -6.10
CA GLU A 643 -0.52 -17.31 -5.83
C GLU A 643 0.60 -18.06 -6.58
N GLY A 644 0.28 -18.56 -7.78
CA GLY A 644 1.25 -19.14 -8.69
C GLY A 644 1.84 -20.48 -8.26
N GLY A 645 2.91 -20.86 -8.96
CA GLY A 645 3.54 -22.17 -8.84
C GLY A 645 4.33 -22.38 -7.54
N GLU A 646 4.95 -21.33 -7.01
CA GLU A 646 5.93 -21.45 -5.92
C GLU A 646 5.30 -21.36 -4.52
N TYR A 647 4.37 -20.42 -4.31
CA TYR A 647 3.88 -20.07 -2.97
C TYR A 647 3.01 -21.15 -2.33
N ILE A 648 2.43 -22.05 -3.13
CA ILE A 648 1.78 -23.24 -2.56
C ILE A 648 2.75 -24.14 -1.80
N GLY A 649 4.05 -24.07 -2.12
CA GLY A 649 5.12 -24.73 -1.37
C GLY A 649 5.58 -23.96 -0.13
N ILE A 650 5.05 -22.76 0.14
CA ILE A 650 5.46 -21.86 1.24
C ILE A 650 4.26 -21.62 2.20
N GLY A 651 3.75 -22.68 2.81
CA GLY A 651 2.75 -22.59 3.89
C GLY A 651 1.30 -22.80 3.45
N ILE A 652 0.89 -22.39 2.24
CA ILE A 652 -0.48 -22.65 1.74
C ILE A 652 -0.76 -24.15 1.68
N GLY A 653 0.08 -24.94 0.99
CA GLY A 653 -0.13 -26.39 0.90
C GLY A 653 -0.18 -27.08 2.27
N GLN A 654 0.63 -26.57 3.21
CA GLN A 654 0.58 -27.01 4.60
C GLN A 654 -0.76 -26.70 5.27
N ALA A 655 -1.27 -25.48 5.09
CA ALA A 655 -2.53 -25.00 5.68
C ALA A 655 -3.74 -25.80 5.17
N VAL A 656 -3.76 -26.16 3.88
CA VAL A 656 -4.87 -26.90 3.24
C VAL A 656 -5.11 -28.26 3.92
N TYR A 657 -4.07 -28.90 4.46
CA TYR A 657 -4.21 -30.10 5.28
C TYR A 657 -4.35 -29.79 6.77
N GLN A 658 -3.44 -28.99 7.34
CA GLN A 658 -3.33 -28.83 8.79
C GLN A 658 -4.56 -28.18 9.42
N LEU A 659 -5.12 -27.12 8.81
CA LEU A 659 -6.25 -26.40 9.40
C LEU A 659 -7.50 -27.30 9.49
N PRO A 660 -7.93 -27.99 8.40
CA PRO A 660 -9.00 -28.98 8.50
C PRO A 660 -8.70 -30.12 9.48
N ALA A 661 -7.46 -30.63 9.53
CA ALA A 661 -7.10 -31.73 10.44
C ALA A 661 -7.18 -31.30 11.92
N LEU A 662 -6.65 -30.12 12.26
CA LEU A 662 -6.76 -29.51 13.58
C LEU A 662 -8.24 -29.33 13.96
N TRP A 663 -8.99 -28.68 13.07
CA TRP A 663 -10.40 -28.37 13.29
C TRP A 663 -11.24 -29.63 13.49
N ARG A 664 -11.07 -30.64 12.64
CA ARG A 664 -11.80 -31.91 12.71
C ARG A 664 -11.50 -32.66 14.01
N ASN A 665 -10.23 -32.72 14.43
CA ASN A 665 -9.85 -33.45 15.65
C ASN A 665 -10.51 -32.87 16.92
N ALA A 666 -10.72 -31.55 16.96
CA ALA A 666 -11.33 -30.87 18.10
C ALA A 666 -12.86 -30.78 18.02
N THR A 667 -13.43 -30.55 16.83
CA THR A 667 -14.85 -30.22 16.67
C THR A 667 -15.71 -31.34 16.08
N GLY A 668 -15.08 -32.35 15.48
CA GLY A 668 -15.75 -33.40 14.68
C GLY A 668 -16.21 -32.94 13.29
N GLU A 669 -15.98 -31.68 12.91
CA GLU A 669 -16.37 -31.16 11.60
C GLU A 669 -15.41 -31.61 10.49
N ASP A 670 -15.91 -32.44 9.56
CA ASP A 670 -15.10 -33.00 8.47
C ASP A 670 -15.13 -32.15 7.20
N LEU A 671 -14.20 -31.19 7.13
CA LEU A 671 -14.06 -30.30 5.98
C LEU A 671 -13.45 -30.97 4.75
N PHE A 672 -12.70 -32.07 4.91
CA PHE A 672 -12.19 -32.84 3.77
C PHE A 672 -13.34 -33.45 2.96
N ALA A 673 -14.38 -33.93 3.64
CA ALA A 673 -15.59 -34.46 3.00
C ALA A 673 -16.56 -33.36 2.52
N ARG A 674 -16.61 -32.19 3.19
CA ARG A 674 -17.56 -31.12 2.84
C ARG A 674 -17.07 -30.16 1.75
N GLU A 675 -15.78 -29.83 1.73
CA GLU A 675 -15.24 -28.82 0.81
C GLU A 675 -14.64 -29.45 -0.44
N ALA A 676 -15.32 -29.27 -1.59
CA ALA A 676 -14.86 -29.81 -2.88
C ALA A 676 -13.47 -29.28 -3.28
N GLY A 677 -13.21 -27.99 -3.05
CA GLY A 677 -11.92 -27.36 -3.34
C GLY A 677 -10.73 -28.01 -2.61
N ILE A 678 -10.91 -28.44 -1.35
CA ILE A 678 -9.84 -29.11 -0.59
C ILE A 678 -9.49 -30.46 -1.24
N ARG A 679 -10.50 -31.22 -1.71
CA ARG A 679 -10.27 -32.47 -2.44
C ARG A 679 -9.62 -32.24 -3.79
N GLY A 680 -10.13 -31.26 -4.55
CA GLY A 680 -9.56 -30.89 -5.84
C GLY A 680 -8.13 -30.38 -5.76
N PHE A 681 -7.68 -29.88 -4.59
CA PHE A 681 -6.31 -29.37 -4.45
C PHE A 681 -5.26 -30.46 -4.70
N ALA A 682 -5.57 -31.73 -4.43
CA ALA A 682 -4.71 -32.85 -4.80
C ALA A 682 -4.62 -33.03 -6.33
N ASP A 683 -5.73 -32.84 -7.05
CA ASP A 683 -5.73 -32.82 -8.53
C ASP A 683 -4.87 -31.65 -9.03
N PHE A 684 -5.04 -30.45 -8.46
CA PHE A 684 -4.26 -29.27 -8.83
C PHE A 684 -2.75 -29.49 -8.62
N ALA A 685 -2.38 -30.04 -7.47
CA ALA A 685 -1.00 -30.39 -7.14
C ALA A 685 -0.37 -31.36 -8.14
N LEU A 686 -1.16 -32.32 -8.65
CA LEU A 686 -0.72 -33.27 -9.67
C LEU A 686 -0.64 -32.62 -11.05
N HIS A 687 -1.74 -32.04 -11.54
CA HIS A 687 -1.89 -31.56 -12.91
C HIS A 687 -0.97 -30.39 -13.28
N ARG A 688 -0.49 -29.62 -12.31
CA ARG A 688 0.50 -28.56 -12.51
C ARG A 688 1.92 -29.08 -12.79
N THR A 689 2.17 -30.37 -12.62
CA THR A 689 3.49 -30.97 -12.84
C THR A 689 3.70 -31.20 -14.33
N ARG A 690 4.70 -30.56 -14.91
CA ARG A 690 5.10 -30.70 -16.31
C ARG A 690 5.73 -32.08 -16.56
N PRO A 691 5.85 -32.52 -17.83
CA PRO A 691 6.49 -33.78 -18.18
C PRO A 691 7.95 -33.92 -17.69
N ASP A 692 8.67 -32.81 -17.50
CA ASP A 692 10.04 -32.81 -16.97
C ASP A 692 10.13 -32.83 -15.43
N GLY A 693 9.00 -33.02 -14.73
CA GLY A 693 8.90 -33.06 -13.27
C GLY A 693 9.00 -31.70 -12.58
N THR A 694 9.12 -30.59 -13.32
CA THR A 694 8.99 -29.23 -12.75
C THR A 694 7.53 -28.77 -12.78
N TYR A 695 7.18 -27.66 -12.11
CA TYR A 695 5.80 -27.14 -12.09
C TYR A 695 5.59 -26.00 -13.08
N ILE A 696 4.34 -25.72 -13.47
CA ILE A 696 3.99 -24.59 -14.33
C ILE A 696 4.65 -23.26 -13.90
N ARG A 697 4.95 -22.42 -14.89
CA ARG A 697 5.42 -21.03 -14.67
C ARG A 697 4.17 -20.18 -14.56
N SER A 698 3.95 -19.59 -13.39
CA SER A 698 2.77 -18.79 -13.09
C SER A 698 3.02 -17.96 -11.84
N GLY A 699 2.67 -16.68 -11.92
CA GLY A 699 2.87 -15.70 -10.86
C GLY A 699 4.34 -15.49 -10.50
N ASP A 700 4.59 -14.86 -9.35
CA ASP A 700 5.94 -14.70 -8.82
C ASP A 700 6.54 -16.08 -8.52
N ALA A 701 7.54 -16.51 -9.29
CA ALA A 701 8.20 -17.79 -9.06
C ALA A 701 9.64 -17.84 -9.59
N ALA A 702 10.49 -18.48 -8.79
CA ALA A 702 11.85 -18.89 -9.14
C ALA A 702 12.17 -20.34 -8.71
N HIS A 703 11.26 -21.04 -8.03
CA HIS A 703 11.43 -22.40 -7.51
C HIS A 703 10.40 -23.39 -8.07
N PHE A 704 10.68 -23.93 -9.26
CA PHE A 704 9.76 -24.82 -9.97
C PHE A 704 9.91 -26.31 -9.60
N ARG A 705 10.67 -26.62 -8.54
CA ARG A 705 10.85 -27.98 -7.99
C ARG A 705 10.49 -28.12 -6.51
N ARG A 706 10.02 -27.04 -5.88
CA ARG A 706 9.67 -27.06 -4.45
C ARG A 706 8.48 -28.00 -4.19
N ARG A 707 8.66 -29.01 -3.34
CA ARG A 707 7.58 -29.91 -2.92
C ARG A 707 6.52 -29.14 -2.13
N ILE A 708 5.27 -29.58 -2.25
CA ILE A 708 4.15 -29.05 -1.47
C ILE A 708 4.17 -29.72 -0.10
N PRO A 709 4.36 -28.97 1.01
CA PRO A 709 4.23 -29.51 2.35
C PRO A 709 2.85 -30.14 2.56
N ASP A 710 2.79 -31.25 3.27
CA ASP A 710 1.56 -31.95 3.65
C ASP A 710 0.63 -32.37 2.48
N LEU A 711 1.16 -32.46 1.25
CA LEU A 711 0.43 -33.06 0.12
C LEU A 711 0.21 -34.57 0.31
N ALA A 712 1.19 -35.31 0.84
CA ALA A 712 1.06 -36.74 1.10
C ALA A 712 -0.10 -37.07 2.08
N PRO A 713 -0.22 -36.44 3.26
CA PRO A 713 -1.34 -36.72 4.16
C PRO A 713 -2.68 -36.24 3.57
N LEU A 714 -2.72 -35.12 2.82
CA LEU A 714 -3.93 -34.73 2.08
C LEU A 714 -4.34 -35.79 1.06
N ALA A 715 -3.39 -36.31 0.28
CA ALA A 715 -3.64 -37.32 -0.73
C ALA A 715 -4.11 -38.66 -0.13
N LEU A 716 -3.61 -39.04 1.05
CA LEU A 716 -4.17 -40.19 1.80
C LEU A 716 -5.60 -39.92 2.24
N GLU A 717 -5.86 -38.75 2.81
CA GLU A 717 -7.17 -38.35 3.33
C GLU A 717 -8.25 -38.40 2.26
N VAL A 718 -7.92 -37.94 1.04
CA VAL A 718 -8.88 -37.91 -0.07
C VAL A 718 -8.79 -39.12 -1.00
N GLY A 719 -7.93 -40.11 -0.68
CA GLY A 719 -7.80 -41.34 -1.47
C GLY A 719 -7.09 -41.19 -2.83
N HIS A 720 -6.33 -40.11 -3.05
CA HIS A 720 -5.72 -39.80 -4.35
C HIS A 720 -4.33 -40.43 -4.50
N ARG A 721 -4.27 -41.64 -5.07
CA ARG A 721 -3.04 -42.46 -5.20
C ARG A 721 -1.94 -41.79 -6.02
N ALA A 722 -2.25 -41.15 -7.15
CA ALA A 722 -1.25 -40.49 -7.98
C ALA A 722 -0.59 -39.29 -7.25
N ALA A 723 -1.40 -38.41 -6.63
CA ALA A 723 -0.88 -37.31 -5.82
C ALA A 723 -0.06 -37.80 -4.61
N TYR A 724 -0.48 -38.91 -3.97
CA TYR A 724 0.30 -39.52 -2.90
C TYR A 724 1.64 -40.02 -3.40
N THR A 725 1.66 -40.70 -4.55
CA THR A 725 2.89 -41.25 -5.15
C THR A 725 3.88 -40.14 -5.48
N LEU A 726 3.41 -38.98 -5.95
CA LEU A 726 4.23 -37.78 -6.17
C LEU A 726 4.83 -37.23 -4.87
N ALA A 727 4.08 -37.27 -3.76
CA ALA A 727 4.44 -36.68 -2.48
C ALA A 727 5.08 -37.66 -1.47
N ALA A 728 5.08 -38.95 -1.77
CA ALA A 728 5.40 -40.01 -0.83
C ALA A 728 6.78 -39.81 -0.20
N PRO A 729 6.92 -40.04 1.12
CA PRO A 729 8.21 -39.95 1.77
C PRO A 729 9.13 -41.10 1.32
N THR A 730 10.44 -40.83 1.31
CA THR A 730 11.44 -41.88 1.03
C THR A 730 11.56 -42.89 2.17
N THR A 731 11.16 -42.51 3.39
CA THR A 731 11.11 -43.42 4.55
C THR A 731 9.68 -43.94 4.73
N PRO A 732 9.49 -45.27 4.76
CA PRO A 732 8.16 -45.88 4.62
C PRO A 732 7.22 -45.63 5.81
N LEU A 733 7.70 -45.54 7.05
CA LEU A 733 6.85 -45.27 8.22
C LEU A 733 7.36 -44.03 8.98
N ARG A 734 6.61 -42.95 8.88
CA ARG A 734 6.81 -41.71 9.64
C ARG A 734 5.52 -40.90 9.68
N PRO A 735 5.32 -40.01 10.66
CA PRO A 735 4.26 -39.01 10.63
C PRO A 735 4.37 -38.14 9.38
N LEU A 736 3.26 -37.93 8.69
CA LEU A 736 3.23 -37.20 7.42
C LEU A 736 2.98 -35.69 7.56
N SER A 737 2.51 -35.24 8.72
CA SER A 737 2.21 -33.84 9.02
C SER A 737 2.59 -33.50 10.46
N TRP A 738 2.65 -32.20 10.75
CA TRP A 738 2.85 -31.63 12.08
C TRP A 738 1.54 -30.95 12.53
N PRO A 739 1.14 -30.97 13.82
CA PRO A 739 1.88 -31.46 14.99
C PRO A 739 1.96 -32.98 15.10
N TRP A 740 0.96 -33.66 14.53
CA TRP A 740 0.96 -35.08 14.26
C TRP A 740 0.06 -35.35 13.06
N GLY A 741 0.49 -36.19 12.13
CA GLY A 741 -0.29 -36.58 10.95
C GLY A 741 -0.31 -38.08 10.80
N PRO A 742 -1.23 -38.64 9.99
CA PRO A 742 -1.30 -40.07 9.78
C PRO A 742 0.09 -40.60 9.41
N LEU A 743 0.39 -41.81 9.88
CA LEU A 743 1.63 -42.46 9.48
C LEU A 743 1.59 -42.74 7.98
N ALA A 744 2.76 -42.61 7.34
CA ALA A 744 2.94 -42.96 5.94
C ALA A 744 2.49 -44.40 5.67
N GLN A 745 1.84 -44.61 4.52
CA GLN A 745 1.32 -45.90 4.08
C GLN A 745 2.04 -46.30 2.77
N PRO A 746 3.15 -47.07 2.84
CA PRO A 746 3.94 -47.43 1.67
C PRO A 746 3.13 -48.12 0.56
N GLY A 747 2.19 -48.99 0.95
CA GLY A 747 1.31 -49.69 0.00
C GLY A 747 0.29 -48.80 -0.70
N PHE A 748 0.17 -47.53 -0.30
CA PHE A 748 -0.72 -46.58 -0.96
C PHE A 748 -0.10 -45.94 -2.22
N ALA A 749 1.22 -45.91 -2.32
CA ALA A 749 1.89 -45.48 -3.55
C ALA A 749 1.58 -46.46 -4.70
N ASP A 750 1.33 -45.91 -5.90
CA ASP A 750 1.01 -46.66 -7.11
C ASP A 750 1.54 -45.88 -8.32
N THR A 751 2.66 -46.36 -8.88
CA THR A 751 3.30 -45.74 -10.05
C THR A 751 2.46 -45.86 -11.32
N THR A 752 1.49 -46.78 -11.36
CA THR A 752 0.56 -46.94 -12.50
C THR A 752 -0.64 -46.01 -12.41
N ALA A 753 -0.94 -45.47 -11.22
CA ALA A 753 -2.09 -44.59 -11.00
C ALA A 753 -2.03 -43.34 -11.90
N LEU A 754 -0.83 -42.80 -12.14
CA LEU A 754 -0.61 -41.63 -12.98
C LEU A 754 -1.21 -41.80 -14.39
N GLN A 755 -1.11 -42.99 -14.99
CA GLN A 755 -1.61 -43.25 -16.34
C GLN A 755 -3.14 -43.28 -16.44
N ARG A 756 -3.85 -43.35 -15.29
CA ARG A 756 -5.32 -43.33 -15.24
C ARG A 756 -5.87 -41.94 -14.99
N GLU A 757 -5.02 -40.96 -14.69
CA GLU A 757 -5.45 -39.61 -14.38
C GLU A 757 -5.88 -38.87 -15.66
N PRO A 758 -6.92 -38.03 -15.61
CA PRO A 758 -7.35 -37.26 -16.76
C PRO A 758 -6.21 -36.45 -17.36
N THR A 759 -6.18 -36.31 -18.68
CA THR A 759 -5.14 -35.52 -19.34
C THR A 759 -5.53 -34.05 -19.53
N SER A 760 -6.73 -33.66 -19.10
CA SER A 760 -7.20 -32.26 -19.10
C SER A 760 -7.99 -31.96 -17.83
N ARG A 761 -7.78 -30.76 -17.27
CA ARG A 761 -8.49 -30.27 -16.08
C ARG A 761 -8.68 -28.76 -16.17
N TRP A 762 -9.91 -28.30 -15.96
CA TRP A 762 -10.24 -26.89 -15.77
C TRP A 762 -10.33 -26.58 -14.28
N PHE A 763 -9.51 -25.65 -13.80
CA PHE A 763 -9.53 -25.17 -12.43
C PHE A 763 -10.41 -23.93 -12.33
N ASP A 764 -11.69 -24.16 -12.02
CA ASP A 764 -12.77 -23.19 -12.10
C ASP A 764 -12.58 -21.94 -11.24
N GLY A 765 -12.12 -22.09 -9.99
CA GLY A 765 -11.93 -20.95 -9.09
C GLY A 765 -10.88 -19.94 -9.56
N ILE A 766 -9.83 -20.39 -10.26
CA ILE A 766 -8.76 -19.51 -10.78
C ILE A 766 -8.77 -19.35 -12.30
N GLY A 767 -9.76 -19.96 -12.97
CA GLY A 767 -9.87 -19.99 -14.42
C GLY A 767 -8.61 -20.49 -15.12
N LEU A 768 -8.12 -21.69 -14.79
CA LEU A 768 -6.87 -22.23 -15.35
C LEU A 768 -7.10 -23.61 -16.00
N LEU A 769 -6.83 -23.73 -17.29
CA LEU A 769 -6.77 -25.01 -17.99
C LEU A 769 -5.35 -25.57 -17.88
N LEU A 770 -5.24 -26.81 -17.41
CA LEU A 770 -4.02 -27.62 -17.50
C LEU A 770 -4.33 -28.87 -18.32
N ALA A 771 -3.73 -28.97 -19.50
CA ALA A 771 -3.97 -30.07 -20.42
C ALA A 771 -2.67 -30.65 -20.98
N ARG A 772 -2.66 -31.96 -21.25
CA ARG A 772 -1.54 -32.71 -21.78
C ARG A 772 -2.00 -33.75 -22.77
N SER A 773 -1.14 -34.17 -23.69
CA SER A 773 -1.47 -35.27 -24.63
C SER A 773 -1.46 -36.65 -23.96
N SER A 774 -0.56 -36.85 -22.99
CA SER A 774 -0.41 -38.07 -22.19
C SER A 774 0.33 -37.74 -20.89
N TRP A 775 0.57 -38.75 -20.04
CA TRP A 775 1.43 -38.64 -18.85
C TRP A 775 2.88 -39.09 -19.09
N SER A 776 3.29 -39.30 -20.34
CA SER A 776 4.68 -39.62 -20.70
C SER A 776 5.57 -38.38 -20.73
N GLU A 777 6.88 -38.58 -20.71
CA GLU A 777 7.88 -37.48 -20.67
C GLU A 777 7.91 -36.64 -21.96
N ASP A 778 7.48 -37.22 -23.09
CA ASP A 778 7.39 -36.59 -24.40
C ASP A 778 6.03 -35.90 -24.66
N ALA A 779 5.15 -35.86 -23.66
CA ALA A 779 3.82 -35.27 -23.80
C ALA A 779 3.90 -33.77 -24.13
N THR A 780 3.11 -33.33 -25.11
CA THR A 780 2.73 -31.92 -25.24
C THR A 780 1.89 -31.54 -24.03
N PHE A 781 2.31 -30.51 -23.29
CA PHE A 781 1.64 -29.95 -22.12
C PHE A 781 1.35 -28.46 -22.37
N VAL A 782 0.12 -28.04 -22.10
CA VAL A 782 -0.34 -26.67 -22.29
C VAL A 782 -1.00 -26.11 -21.03
N THR A 783 -0.84 -24.81 -20.84
CA THR A 783 -1.60 -24.05 -19.85
C THR A 783 -2.40 -22.96 -20.56
N PHE A 784 -3.56 -22.59 -20.02
CA PHE A 784 -4.31 -21.41 -20.46
C PHE A 784 -5.04 -20.78 -19.27
N ARG A 785 -4.95 -19.45 -19.11
CA ARG A 785 -5.54 -18.71 -17.97
C ARG A 785 -6.63 -17.75 -18.42
N ALA A 786 -7.76 -17.73 -17.73
CA ALA A 786 -8.86 -16.78 -17.87
C ALA A 786 -9.67 -16.75 -16.56
N GLY A 787 -9.09 -16.16 -15.51
CA GLY A 787 -9.67 -16.08 -14.17
C GLY A 787 -9.60 -14.67 -13.60
N ASP A 788 -10.19 -14.49 -12.42
CA ASP A 788 -10.09 -13.23 -11.68
C ASP A 788 -8.72 -13.10 -10.98
N ASN A 789 -8.27 -11.86 -10.80
CA ASN A 789 -7.07 -11.57 -10.03
C ASN A 789 -7.44 -11.41 -8.55
N TYR A 790 -6.86 -12.24 -7.70
CA TYR A 790 -7.17 -12.30 -6.27
C TYR A 790 -6.14 -11.59 -5.39
N TRP A 791 -5.40 -10.61 -5.93
CA TRP A 791 -4.27 -9.94 -5.24
C TRP A 791 -3.03 -10.86 -5.11
N SER A 792 -2.07 -10.41 -4.31
CA SER A 792 -0.82 -11.11 -4.00
C SER A 792 0.05 -11.35 -5.24
N HIS A 793 0.72 -12.51 -5.30
CA HIS A 793 1.73 -12.93 -6.28
C HIS A 793 1.19 -13.28 -7.68
N SER A 794 0.01 -12.79 -8.07
CA SER A 794 -0.54 -12.96 -9.42
C SER A 794 -0.01 -11.91 -10.41
N HIS A 795 0.21 -12.31 -11.67
CA HIS A 795 0.62 -11.43 -12.76
C HIS A 795 -0.58 -10.87 -13.54
N LEU A 796 -0.29 -9.97 -14.49
CA LEU A 796 -1.26 -9.37 -15.41
C LEU A 796 -1.37 -10.20 -16.70
N ASP A 797 -1.79 -11.45 -16.55
CA ASP A 797 -1.61 -12.54 -17.53
C ASP A 797 -2.93 -13.18 -18.01
N GLN A 798 -4.07 -12.48 -17.94
CA GLN A 798 -5.34 -13.06 -18.38
C GLN A 798 -5.36 -13.31 -19.90
N GLY A 799 -5.75 -14.51 -20.31
CA GLY A 799 -5.64 -15.02 -21.67
C GLY A 799 -4.31 -15.67 -22.01
N ALA A 800 -3.31 -15.63 -21.12
CA ALA A 800 -2.00 -16.20 -21.40
C ALA A 800 -2.05 -17.73 -21.52
N PHE A 801 -1.17 -18.28 -22.36
CA PHE A 801 -0.99 -19.71 -22.51
C PHE A 801 0.49 -20.07 -22.56
N THR A 802 0.84 -21.31 -22.21
CA THR A 802 2.20 -21.86 -22.41
C THR A 802 2.12 -23.20 -23.13
N ILE A 803 3.20 -23.58 -23.82
CA ILE A 803 3.32 -24.83 -24.56
C ILE A 803 4.68 -25.45 -24.24
N PHE A 804 4.67 -26.70 -23.82
CA PHE A 804 5.85 -27.49 -23.49
C PHE A 804 5.80 -28.82 -24.23
N ARG A 805 6.92 -29.23 -24.82
CA ARG A 805 7.16 -30.59 -25.33
C ARG A 805 8.66 -30.78 -25.47
N ASN A 806 9.26 -31.74 -24.76
CA ASN A 806 10.71 -31.96 -24.77
C ASN A 806 11.52 -30.65 -24.58
N GLY A 807 11.01 -29.75 -23.73
CA GLY A 807 11.50 -28.39 -23.54
C GLY A 807 10.40 -27.33 -23.69
N ALA A 808 10.69 -26.11 -23.25
CA ALA A 808 9.74 -25.00 -23.26
C ALA A 808 9.66 -24.36 -24.66
N LEU A 809 8.46 -24.33 -25.25
CA LEU A 809 8.22 -23.83 -26.61
C LEU A 809 7.58 -22.44 -26.58
N ALA A 810 6.43 -22.31 -25.90
CA ALA A 810 5.81 -21.02 -25.62
C ALA A 810 5.85 -20.81 -24.10
N ILE A 811 6.49 -19.74 -23.65
CA ILE A 811 6.86 -19.57 -22.24
C ILE A 811 6.11 -18.41 -21.56
N ASP A 812 6.12 -18.41 -20.23
CA ASP A 812 5.84 -17.23 -19.40
C ASP A 812 7.20 -16.58 -19.07
N SER A 813 7.43 -15.38 -19.57
CA SER A 813 8.76 -14.76 -19.68
C SER A 813 9.17 -13.99 -18.42
N GLY A 814 10.47 -13.79 -18.25
CA GLY A 814 11.06 -13.05 -17.13
C GLY A 814 11.39 -13.91 -15.91
N LEU A 815 11.95 -13.27 -14.88
CA LEU A 815 12.42 -13.95 -13.68
C LEU A 815 12.05 -13.19 -12.41
N TYR A 816 11.34 -13.85 -11.51
CA TYR A 816 11.12 -13.34 -10.16
C TYR A 816 12.40 -13.46 -9.32
N ASN A 817 13.08 -12.34 -9.11
CA ASN A 817 14.28 -12.26 -8.26
C ASN A 817 13.99 -11.47 -6.97
N ARG A 818 13.44 -10.26 -7.13
CA ARG A 818 13.17 -9.35 -6.02
C ARG A 818 11.86 -8.62 -6.23
N TYR A 819 10.96 -8.77 -5.26
CA TYR A 819 9.67 -8.07 -5.25
C TYR A 819 9.86 -6.55 -5.35
N GLY A 820 9.12 -5.93 -6.27
CA GLY A 820 9.12 -4.49 -6.49
C GLY A 820 10.34 -3.94 -7.24
N SER A 821 11.24 -4.78 -7.78
CA SER A 821 12.35 -4.31 -8.62
C SER A 821 11.90 -3.71 -9.96
N GLU A 822 12.82 -3.13 -10.74
CA GLU A 822 12.52 -2.61 -12.09
C GLU A 822 12.06 -3.72 -13.03
N HIS A 823 12.74 -4.87 -13.04
CA HIS A 823 12.30 -6.02 -13.83
C HIS A 823 10.93 -6.53 -13.39
N HIS A 824 10.72 -6.66 -12.06
CA HIS A 824 9.44 -7.10 -11.51
C HIS A 824 8.29 -6.22 -11.99
N MET A 825 8.40 -4.90 -11.81
CA MET A 825 7.29 -3.98 -12.06
C MET A 825 7.12 -3.53 -13.52
N ASN A 826 8.16 -3.62 -14.35
CA ASN A 826 8.10 -3.16 -15.75
C ASN A 826 8.13 -4.29 -16.78
N TYR A 827 8.41 -5.53 -16.37
CA TYR A 827 8.45 -6.67 -17.28
C TYR A 827 7.70 -7.89 -16.74
N THR A 828 8.25 -8.64 -15.77
CA THR A 828 7.74 -10.00 -15.46
C THR A 828 6.31 -10.01 -14.90
N SER A 829 5.89 -8.99 -14.15
CA SER A 829 4.48 -8.88 -13.70
C SER A 829 3.54 -8.25 -14.73
N GLN A 830 4.08 -7.67 -15.81
CA GLN A 830 3.35 -6.96 -16.87
C GLN A 830 2.96 -7.92 -18.01
N SER A 831 1.89 -7.59 -18.74
CA SER A 831 1.36 -8.46 -19.80
C SER A 831 2.32 -8.67 -20.97
N ILE A 832 3.25 -7.75 -21.21
CA ILE A 832 4.30 -7.88 -22.24
C ILE A 832 5.27 -9.06 -22.01
N ALA A 833 5.25 -9.68 -20.83
CA ALA A 833 5.98 -10.91 -20.54
C ALA A 833 5.17 -12.19 -20.83
N HIS A 834 3.91 -12.05 -21.26
CA HIS A 834 2.96 -13.15 -21.42
C HIS A 834 2.46 -13.28 -22.86
N ASN A 835 2.03 -14.49 -23.22
CA ASN A 835 1.49 -14.80 -24.54
C ASN A 835 0.04 -14.28 -24.68
N VAL A 836 -0.12 -12.96 -24.75
CA VAL A 836 -1.41 -12.24 -24.80
C VAL A 836 -1.44 -11.22 -25.94
N ILE A 837 -2.50 -10.43 -26.01
CA ILE A 837 -2.57 -9.25 -26.88
C ILE A 837 -2.24 -8.00 -26.07
N THR A 838 -1.44 -7.09 -26.63
CA THR A 838 -1.23 -5.75 -26.08
C THR A 838 -1.86 -4.71 -27.00
N VAL A 839 -2.50 -3.69 -26.42
CA VAL A 839 -3.05 -2.52 -27.10
C VAL A 839 -2.41 -1.27 -26.51
N THR A 840 -1.45 -0.70 -27.24
CA THR A 840 -0.68 0.46 -26.78
C THR A 840 -1.37 1.76 -27.20
N ASP A 841 -1.81 2.53 -26.20
CA ASP A 841 -2.12 3.95 -26.34
C ASP A 841 -0.89 4.74 -25.89
N PRO A 842 -0.24 5.53 -26.76
CA PRO A 842 1.00 6.25 -26.42
C PRO A 842 0.81 7.27 -25.28
N GLU A 843 -0.42 7.70 -25.01
CA GLU A 843 -0.74 8.68 -23.95
C GLU A 843 -1.06 8.00 -22.60
N ASP A 844 -0.97 6.67 -22.48
CA ASP A 844 -1.11 5.95 -21.22
C ASP A 844 0.15 6.05 -20.35
N THR A 845 0.42 7.26 -19.85
CA THR A 845 1.67 7.64 -19.16
C THR A 845 1.49 7.91 -17.66
N VAL A 846 0.38 7.47 -17.06
CA VAL A 846 0.09 7.75 -15.63
C VAL A 846 1.11 7.02 -14.76
N PRO A 847 1.89 7.72 -13.91
CA PRO A 847 2.89 7.09 -13.06
C PRO A 847 2.24 6.42 -11.84
N MET A 848 2.95 5.46 -11.26
CA MET A 848 2.55 4.81 -10.02
C MET A 848 2.57 5.83 -8.87
N PRO A 849 1.48 5.93 -8.09
CA PRO A 849 1.45 6.81 -6.92
C PRO A 849 2.48 6.37 -5.86
N PRO A 850 2.98 7.31 -5.05
CA PRO A 850 3.98 7.01 -4.03
C PRO A 850 3.43 6.10 -2.93
N LYS A 851 4.30 5.24 -2.37
CA LYS A 851 3.98 4.40 -1.21
C LYS A 851 4.09 5.22 0.08
N GLY A 852 3.14 6.13 0.30
CA GLY A 852 3.04 6.97 1.51
C GLY A 852 3.45 8.44 1.30
N GLU A 853 3.17 9.25 2.33
CA GLU A 853 3.45 10.69 2.34
C GLU A 853 4.96 10.96 2.21
N GLY A 854 5.33 11.78 1.22
CA GLY A 854 6.72 12.13 0.92
C GLY A 854 7.47 11.19 -0.04
N GLY A 855 6.84 10.10 -0.50
CA GLY A 855 7.41 9.25 -1.55
C GLY A 855 7.36 9.90 -2.94
N SER A 856 8.29 9.50 -3.82
CA SER A 856 8.24 9.89 -5.24
C SER A 856 7.33 8.95 -6.03
N SER A 857 6.56 9.49 -6.97
CA SER A 857 5.88 8.65 -7.98
C SER A 857 6.90 7.87 -8.80
N ARG A 858 6.54 6.65 -9.19
CA ARG A 858 7.41 5.78 -10.00
C ARG A 858 6.86 5.67 -11.40
N ALA A 859 7.68 5.97 -12.41
CA ALA A 859 7.32 5.68 -13.80
C ALA A 859 7.26 4.16 -14.00
N ILE A 860 6.22 3.70 -14.70
CA ILE A 860 6.05 2.29 -15.04
C ILE A 860 5.88 2.21 -16.56
N ALA A 861 6.61 1.30 -17.19
CA ALA A 861 6.62 1.11 -18.64
C ALA A 861 5.19 0.99 -19.20
N ASN A 862 4.96 1.61 -20.37
CA ASN A 862 3.72 1.41 -21.11
C ASN A 862 3.83 0.16 -21.97
N ASP A 863 3.52 -0.97 -21.35
CA ASP A 863 3.60 -2.30 -21.95
C ASP A 863 2.43 -2.59 -22.92
N GLY A 864 1.45 -1.68 -23.05
CA GLY A 864 0.20 -1.92 -23.78
C GLY A 864 -0.69 -3.01 -23.18
N GLY A 865 -0.36 -3.53 -22.00
CA GLY A 865 -0.97 -4.69 -21.38
C GLY A 865 -2.29 -4.44 -20.65
N GLN A 866 -2.60 -5.31 -19.69
CA GLN A 866 -3.81 -5.28 -18.87
C GLN A 866 -3.78 -4.15 -17.83
N ARG A 867 -4.89 -3.97 -17.11
CA ARG A 867 -5.01 -3.13 -15.92
C ARG A 867 -4.06 -3.62 -14.83
N ARG A 868 -3.55 -2.70 -14.02
CA ARG A 868 -2.58 -2.98 -12.95
C ARG A 868 -3.32 -3.36 -11.65
N VAL A 869 -3.59 -4.66 -11.47
CA VAL A 869 -4.35 -5.25 -10.35
C VAL A 869 -3.44 -6.14 -9.49
N GLY A 870 -3.54 -6.02 -8.15
CA GLY A 870 -2.80 -6.86 -7.19
C GLY A 870 -1.75 -6.14 -6.33
N SER A 871 -0.94 -6.91 -5.59
CA SER A 871 -0.15 -6.41 -4.44
C SER A 871 0.99 -5.45 -4.78
N GLY A 872 1.35 -5.34 -6.05
CA GLY A 872 2.38 -4.43 -6.55
C GLY A 872 1.88 -3.01 -6.81
N TRP A 873 0.56 -2.82 -6.95
CA TRP A 873 -0.01 -1.65 -7.64
C TRP A 873 -0.67 -0.62 -6.73
N GLY A 874 -0.53 -0.77 -5.41
CA GLY A 874 -0.87 0.28 -4.43
C GLY A 874 -2.21 0.11 -3.72
N ARG A 875 -2.98 -0.96 -3.98
CA ARG A 875 -4.20 -1.28 -3.22
C ARG A 875 -3.94 -2.39 -2.20
N ALA A 876 -4.57 -2.28 -1.02
CA ALA A 876 -4.47 -3.29 0.03
C ALA A 876 -5.23 -4.57 -0.34
N ALA A 877 -4.81 -5.71 0.23
CA ALA A 877 -5.49 -6.99 0.02
C ALA A 877 -6.90 -6.97 0.63
N PRO A 878 -7.90 -7.63 0.01
CA PRO A 878 -9.22 -7.79 0.62
C PRO A 878 -9.12 -8.59 1.91
N LEU A 879 -9.90 -8.21 2.92
CA LEU A 879 -9.83 -8.83 4.25
C LEU A 879 -10.63 -10.14 4.32
N ASP A 880 -11.64 -10.30 3.46
CA ASP A 880 -12.43 -11.50 3.27
C ASP A 880 -13.17 -11.46 1.91
N PHE A 881 -14.07 -12.42 1.68
CA PHE A 881 -14.89 -12.50 0.48
C PHE A 881 -15.81 -11.29 0.28
N GLN A 882 -16.46 -10.80 1.34
CA GLN A 882 -17.38 -9.67 1.24
C GLN A 882 -16.63 -8.39 0.87
N HIS A 883 -15.45 -8.15 1.45
CA HIS A 883 -14.59 -7.03 1.06
C HIS A 883 -14.14 -7.14 -0.39
N TRP A 884 -13.80 -8.35 -0.86
CA TRP A 884 -13.47 -8.58 -2.27
C TRP A 884 -14.67 -8.22 -3.18
N GLN A 885 -15.89 -8.63 -2.81
CA GLN A 885 -17.10 -8.31 -3.58
C GLN A 885 -17.36 -6.80 -3.68
N GLN A 886 -17.13 -6.05 -2.60
CA GLN A 886 -17.23 -4.58 -2.61
C GLN A 886 -16.21 -3.93 -3.55
N GLN A 887 -15.12 -4.63 -3.84
CA GLN A 887 -14.03 -4.19 -4.73
C GLN A 887 -14.00 -4.97 -6.06
N ALA A 888 -15.06 -5.70 -6.40
CA ALA A 888 -15.08 -6.61 -7.55
C ALA A 888 -14.72 -5.91 -8.87
N GLU A 889 -15.12 -4.65 -9.04
CA GLU A 889 -14.78 -3.86 -10.24
C GLU A 889 -13.26 -3.70 -10.46
N HIS A 890 -12.47 -3.79 -9.39
CA HIS A 890 -11.01 -3.75 -9.46
C HIS A 890 -10.43 -5.14 -9.78
N TYR A 891 -10.87 -6.16 -9.05
CA TYR A 891 -10.30 -7.51 -9.07
C TYR A 891 -10.80 -8.42 -10.19
N ARG A 892 -12.01 -8.17 -10.69
CA ARG A 892 -12.58 -8.94 -11.79
C ARG A 892 -11.80 -8.66 -13.06
N THR A 893 -11.17 -9.69 -13.61
CA THR A 893 -10.32 -9.59 -14.81
C THR A 893 -10.81 -10.47 -15.94
N VAL A 894 -11.85 -11.28 -15.72
CA VAL A 894 -12.50 -12.06 -16.76
C VAL A 894 -14.01 -11.83 -16.73
N GLY A 895 -14.64 -11.85 -17.91
CA GLY A 895 -16.07 -11.82 -18.10
C GLY A 895 -16.64 -13.24 -18.16
N GLU A 896 -17.48 -13.51 -19.16
CA GLU A 896 -17.99 -14.85 -19.41
C GLU A 896 -16.86 -15.79 -19.88
N VAL A 897 -16.81 -17.00 -19.31
CA VAL A 897 -15.90 -18.07 -19.74
C VAL A 897 -16.71 -19.32 -20.06
N ARG A 898 -16.48 -19.89 -21.23
CA ARG A 898 -17.01 -21.18 -21.66
C ARG A 898 -15.86 -22.12 -21.91
N HIS A 899 -15.98 -23.36 -21.50
CA HIS A 899 -14.95 -24.36 -21.73
C HIS A 899 -15.58 -25.73 -22.01
N GLY A 900 -14.81 -26.61 -22.62
CA GLY A 900 -15.22 -27.99 -22.87
C GLY A 900 -14.03 -28.90 -23.08
N ASP A 901 -14.23 -30.19 -22.84
CA ASP A 901 -13.27 -31.24 -23.17
C ASP A 901 -14.02 -32.42 -23.79
N GLU A 902 -13.96 -32.55 -25.11
CA GLU A 902 -14.66 -33.59 -25.85
C GLU A 902 -13.85 -34.08 -27.04
N ARG A 903 -13.96 -35.39 -27.36
CA ARG A 903 -13.29 -36.01 -28.53
C ARG A 903 -11.77 -35.73 -28.61
N GLY A 904 -11.10 -35.74 -27.46
CA GLY A 904 -9.65 -35.48 -27.39
C GLY A 904 -9.25 -34.00 -27.50
N VAL A 905 -10.23 -33.08 -27.52
CA VAL A 905 -10.00 -31.65 -27.71
C VAL A 905 -10.49 -30.87 -26.49
N SER A 906 -9.58 -30.13 -25.85
CA SER A 906 -9.94 -29.13 -24.83
C SER A 906 -10.06 -27.77 -25.46
N TRP A 907 -11.05 -26.99 -25.06
CA TRP A 907 -11.23 -25.63 -25.53
C TRP A 907 -11.73 -24.69 -24.44
N VAL A 908 -11.38 -23.42 -24.57
CA VAL A 908 -11.85 -22.32 -23.72
C VAL A 908 -12.15 -21.12 -24.61
N VAL A 909 -13.27 -20.45 -24.38
CA VAL A 909 -13.65 -19.16 -24.96
C VAL A 909 -13.89 -18.20 -23.81
N ALA A 910 -13.10 -17.12 -23.74
CA ALA A 910 -13.12 -16.18 -22.63
C ALA A 910 -13.28 -14.74 -23.11
N ASP A 911 -14.16 -14.00 -22.43
CA ASP A 911 -14.19 -12.55 -22.47
C ASP A 911 -13.12 -11.97 -21.53
N LEU A 912 -12.08 -11.38 -22.12
CA LEU A 912 -10.94 -10.79 -21.43
C LEU A 912 -11.06 -9.27 -21.34
N THR A 913 -12.18 -8.68 -21.77
CA THR A 913 -12.41 -7.23 -21.72
C THR A 913 -12.17 -6.65 -20.31
N PRO A 914 -12.65 -7.29 -19.21
CA PRO A 914 -12.43 -6.77 -17.87
C PRO A 914 -10.95 -6.68 -17.48
N ALA A 915 -10.05 -7.48 -18.06
CA ALA A 915 -8.62 -7.37 -17.80
C ALA A 915 -8.02 -6.05 -18.34
N TYR A 916 -8.63 -5.43 -19.36
CA TYR A 916 -8.09 -4.23 -20.02
C TYR A 916 -8.86 -2.96 -19.68
N THR A 917 -10.17 -3.08 -19.50
CA THR A 917 -11.06 -1.93 -19.30
C THR A 917 -12.11 -2.24 -18.25
N ASN A 918 -12.34 -1.29 -17.35
CA ASN A 918 -13.42 -1.31 -16.37
C ASN A 918 -14.05 0.10 -16.25
N ALA A 919 -15.01 0.28 -15.35
CA ALA A 919 -15.69 1.55 -15.13
C ALA A 919 -14.78 2.70 -14.62
N ALA A 920 -13.58 2.39 -14.14
CA ALA A 920 -12.59 3.38 -13.73
C ALA A 920 -11.59 3.75 -14.84
N SER A 921 -11.50 2.95 -15.91
CA SER A 921 -10.60 3.21 -17.03
C SER A 921 -10.92 4.56 -17.68
N GLY A 922 -9.87 5.33 -18.01
CA GLY A 922 -9.98 6.66 -18.61
C GLY A 922 -10.22 7.81 -17.62
N LYS A 923 -10.41 7.53 -16.32
CA LYS A 923 -10.61 8.55 -15.28
C LYS A 923 -9.33 9.06 -14.61
N GLY A 924 -8.16 8.73 -15.15
CA GLY A 924 -6.85 9.12 -14.61
C GLY A 924 -6.31 8.23 -13.48
N ASP A 925 -6.95 7.09 -13.20
CA ASP A 925 -6.48 6.12 -12.21
C ASP A 925 -5.34 5.25 -12.78
N PHE A 926 -4.22 5.18 -12.04
CA PHE A 926 -3.04 4.40 -12.42
C PHE A 926 -3.33 2.90 -12.61
N SER A 927 -4.21 2.33 -11.78
CA SER A 927 -4.51 0.90 -11.81
C SER A 927 -5.43 0.55 -12.99
N ALA A 928 -6.44 1.38 -13.23
CA ALA A 928 -7.45 1.18 -14.27
C ALA A 928 -6.98 1.57 -15.67
N ARG A 929 -5.92 2.36 -15.78
CA ARG A 929 -5.30 2.82 -17.04
C ARG A 929 -6.27 3.57 -17.95
N ARG A 930 -5.84 3.94 -19.16
CA ARG A 930 -6.72 4.54 -20.18
C ARG A 930 -7.64 3.50 -20.81
N GLN A 931 -8.76 3.97 -21.39
CA GLN A 931 -9.72 3.14 -22.13
C GLN A 931 -9.12 2.74 -23.49
N ARG A 932 -8.49 1.57 -23.55
CA ARG A 932 -7.75 1.10 -24.74
C ARG A 932 -8.51 0.03 -25.52
N VAL A 933 -9.26 -0.81 -24.81
CA VAL A 933 -9.99 -1.96 -25.37
C VAL A 933 -11.48 -1.83 -25.07
N ARG A 934 -12.33 -1.87 -26.09
CA ARG A 934 -13.80 -1.92 -25.96
C ARG A 934 -14.29 -3.35 -25.74
N SER A 935 -13.69 -4.31 -26.42
CA SER A 935 -13.98 -5.74 -26.25
C SER A 935 -12.77 -6.58 -26.60
N TYR A 936 -12.56 -7.68 -25.88
CA TYR A 936 -11.53 -8.65 -26.21
C TYR A 936 -12.01 -10.06 -25.87
N GLN A 937 -12.12 -10.91 -26.88
CA GLN A 937 -12.40 -12.33 -26.75
C GLN A 937 -11.20 -13.14 -27.20
N ARG A 938 -10.89 -14.22 -26.46
CA ARG A 938 -9.93 -15.26 -26.86
C ARG A 938 -10.59 -16.63 -26.87
N SER A 939 -10.37 -17.39 -27.93
CA SER A 939 -10.66 -18.82 -28.02
C SER A 939 -9.34 -19.59 -28.08
N PHE A 940 -9.13 -20.50 -27.14
CA PHE A 940 -7.98 -21.39 -27.06
C PHE A 940 -8.46 -22.83 -27.24
N VAL A 941 -7.89 -23.57 -28.20
CA VAL A 941 -8.24 -24.96 -28.48
C VAL A 941 -6.97 -25.79 -28.52
N PHE A 942 -6.98 -26.96 -27.88
CA PHE A 942 -5.90 -27.93 -27.91
C PHE A 942 -6.43 -29.31 -28.28
N ASP A 943 -6.08 -29.77 -29.47
CA ASP A 943 -6.27 -31.15 -29.93
C ASP A 943 -5.09 -32.02 -29.48
N ARG A 944 -5.35 -32.91 -28.52
CA ARG A 944 -4.34 -33.80 -27.95
C ARG A 944 -3.86 -34.87 -28.93
N GLU A 945 -4.71 -35.27 -29.88
CA GLU A 945 -4.40 -36.37 -30.79
C GLU A 945 -3.49 -35.92 -31.93
N GLN A 946 -3.81 -34.78 -32.57
CA GLN A 946 -2.94 -34.21 -33.60
C GLN A 946 -1.83 -33.31 -33.05
N GLN A 947 -1.88 -33.01 -31.74
CA GLN A 947 -0.97 -32.13 -31.01
C GLN A 947 -0.94 -30.71 -31.60
N VAL A 948 -2.15 -30.22 -31.92
CA VAL A 948 -2.42 -28.91 -32.54
C VAL A 948 -3.08 -27.98 -31.53
N ILE A 949 -2.61 -26.74 -31.48
CA ILE A 949 -3.14 -25.64 -30.68
C ILE A 949 -3.71 -24.59 -31.64
N ILE A 950 -4.91 -24.11 -31.40
CA ILE A 950 -5.52 -22.99 -32.15
C ILE A 950 -5.79 -21.86 -31.17
N VAL A 951 -5.33 -20.66 -31.51
CA VAL A 951 -5.62 -19.43 -30.77
C VAL A 951 -6.32 -18.46 -31.70
N TYR A 952 -7.54 -18.09 -31.35
CA TYR A 952 -8.32 -17.07 -32.04
C TYR A 952 -8.63 -15.92 -31.10
N ASP A 953 -8.30 -14.72 -31.53
CA ASP A 953 -8.59 -13.50 -30.81
C ASP A 953 -9.40 -12.54 -31.65
N ARG A 954 -10.38 -11.90 -31.02
CA ARG A 954 -11.10 -10.75 -31.57
C ARG A 954 -11.00 -9.60 -30.59
N VAL A 955 -10.28 -8.55 -30.98
CA VAL A 955 -10.03 -7.38 -30.14
C VAL A 955 -10.51 -6.12 -30.83
N THR A 956 -11.31 -5.33 -30.12
CA THR A 956 -11.77 -4.02 -30.56
C THR A 956 -11.15 -2.95 -29.68
N ALA A 957 -10.26 -2.14 -30.24
CA ALA A 957 -9.66 -0.99 -29.60
C ALA A 957 -10.63 0.20 -29.53
N HIS A 958 -10.35 1.14 -28.63
CA HIS A 958 -11.10 2.40 -28.56
C HIS A 958 -10.76 3.38 -29.69
N ASP A 959 -9.56 3.26 -30.26
CA ASP A 959 -9.04 4.06 -31.36
C ASP A 959 -8.29 3.13 -32.32
N ALA A 960 -8.50 3.30 -33.63
CA ALA A 960 -7.87 2.48 -34.66
C ALA A 960 -6.35 2.67 -34.75
N SER A 961 -5.83 3.81 -34.27
CA SER A 961 -4.40 4.12 -34.23
C SER A 961 -3.65 3.44 -33.09
N PHE A 962 -4.36 2.84 -32.13
CA PHE A 962 -3.71 2.12 -31.03
C PHE A 962 -3.02 0.87 -31.56
N ARG A 963 -1.71 0.77 -31.29
CA ARG A 963 -0.91 -0.34 -31.80
C ARG A 963 -1.27 -1.63 -31.09
N GLN A 964 -1.81 -2.59 -31.85
CA GLN A 964 -2.18 -3.91 -31.37
C GLN A 964 -1.11 -4.94 -31.73
N LYS A 965 -0.72 -5.78 -30.77
CA LYS A 965 0.27 -6.84 -30.97
C LYS A 965 -0.20 -8.14 -30.34
N TRP A 966 -0.02 -9.25 -31.05
CA TRP A 966 -0.14 -10.59 -30.50
C TRP A 966 1.24 -11.15 -30.19
N LEU A 967 1.43 -11.71 -28.99
CA LEU A 967 2.75 -12.06 -28.45
C LEU A 967 2.93 -13.57 -28.30
N LEU A 968 4.12 -14.06 -28.62
CA LEU A 968 4.55 -15.44 -28.34
C LEU A 968 6.02 -15.49 -27.92
N HIS A 969 6.28 -15.83 -26.66
CA HIS A 969 7.59 -15.84 -26.04
C HIS A 969 8.29 -17.19 -26.17
N SER A 970 9.61 -17.15 -26.32
CA SER A 970 10.46 -18.33 -26.49
C SER A 970 11.86 -18.12 -25.91
N GLU A 971 12.58 -19.23 -25.72
CA GLU A 971 13.96 -19.19 -25.26
C GLU A 971 14.97 -18.92 -26.37
N LEU A 972 14.73 -19.48 -27.56
CA LEU A 972 15.58 -19.35 -28.73
C LEU A 972 14.90 -18.45 -29.76
N GLU A 973 15.70 -17.88 -30.66
CA GLU A 973 15.18 -17.02 -31.72
C GLU A 973 14.15 -17.75 -32.60
N PRO A 974 12.95 -17.19 -32.82
CA PRO A 974 11.97 -17.77 -33.72
C PRO A 974 12.39 -17.58 -35.18
N GLU A 975 12.30 -18.62 -35.98
CA GLU A 975 12.53 -18.54 -37.42
C GLU A 975 11.24 -18.16 -38.14
N LEU A 976 11.30 -17.14 -39.00
CA LEU A 976 10.14 -16.58 -39.68
C LEU A 976 10.21 -16.81 -41.19
N GLN A 977 9.11 -17.26 -41.79
CA GLN A 977 9.00 -17.46 -43.24
C GLN A 977 7.60 -17.03 -43.72
N GLY A 978 7.50 -15.78 -44.18
CA GLY A 978 6.22 -15.21 -44.61
C GLY A 978 5.21 -15.19 -43.47
N ARG A 979 4.16 -16.02 -43.56
CA ARG A 979 3.09 -16.15 -42.56
C ARG A 979 3.30 -17.33 -41.59
N ASP A 980 4.38 -18.07 -41.77
CA ASP A 980 4.73 -19.22 -40.94
C ASP A 980 5.90 -18.87 -40.02
N PHE A 981 5.95 -19.53 -38.88
CA PHE A 981 7.08 -19.42 -37.94
C PHE A 981 7.43 -20.77 -37.33
N ARG A 982 8.67 -20.87 -36.83
CA ARG A 982 9.16 -22.05 -36.12
C ARG A 982 9.89 -21.64 -34.85
N ILE A 983 9.51 -22.26 -33.73
CA ILE A 983 10.20 -22.10 -32.44
C ILE A 983 10.75 -23.46 -32.03
N ALA A 984 12.02 -23.49 -31.63
CA ALA A 984 12.64 -24.68 -31.07
C ALA A 984 12.90 -24.47 -29.57
N ALA A 985 12.70 -25.54 -28.78
CA ALA A 985 13.15 -25.55 -27.40
C ALA A 985 14.68 -25.73 -27.32
N PRO A 986 15.32 -25.31 -26.20
CA PRO A 986 16.68 -25.73 -25.90
C PRO A 986 16.80 -27.25 -25.83
N LEU A 987 17.99 -27.79 -26.09
CA LEU A 987 18.26 -29.22 -25.93
C LEU A 987 18.02 -29.65 -24.49
N ASN A 988 17.21 -30.69 -24.31
CA ASN A 988 17.04 -31.33 -23.02
C ASN A 988 18.28 -32.20 -22.69
N PRO A 989 18.45 -32.66 -21.43
CA PRO A 989 19.58 -33.50 -21.04
C PRO A 989 19.69 -34.83 -21.81
N GLY A 990 18.59 -35.32 -22.40
CA GLY A 990 18.54 -36.50 -23.25
C GLY A 990 18.89 -36.24 -24.72
N GLY A 991 19.26 -35.01 -25.09
CA GLY A 991 19.63 -34.64 -26.45
C GLY A 991 18.44 -34.43 -27.41
N LEU A 992 17.20 -34.51 -26.91
CA LEU A 992 15.99 -34.20 -27.69
C LEU A 992 15.61 -32.73 -27.52
N ARG A 993 14.87 -32.19 -28.49
CA ARG A 993 14.19 -30.90 -28.37
C ARG A 993 12.84 -30.95 -29.07
N GLY A 994 11.85 -30.28 -28.48
CA GLY A 994 10.59 -30.02 -29.16
C GLY A 994 10.72 -28.91 -30.21
N GLN A 995 9.77 -28.91 -31.13
CA GLN A 995 9.52 -27.80 -32.05
C GLN A 995 8.04 -27.42 -32.08
N LEU A 996 7.79 -26.15 -32.36
CA LEU A 996 6.49 -25.57 -32.58
C LEU A 996 6.47 -24.92 -33.97
N HIS A 997 5.63 -25.43 -34.85
CA HIS A 997 5.38 -24.84 -36.17
C HIS A 997 4.08 -24.06 -36.10
N GLY A 998 4.12 -22.77 -36.42
CA GLY A 998 2.95 -21.90 -36.43
C GLY A 998 2.61 -21.40 -37.82
N GLN A 999 1.31 -21.29 -38.10
CA GLN A 999 0.74 -20.70 -39.31
C GLN A 999 -0.24 -19.60 -38.91
N VAL A 1000 -0.02 -18.39 -39.41
CA VAL A 1000 -0.92 -17.24 -39.21
C VAL A 1000 -1.98 -17.23 -40.30
N LEU A 1001 -3.24 -17.46 -39.92
CA LEU A 1001 -4.40 -17.45 -40.82
C LEU A 1001 -5.11 -16.08 -40.84
N LEU A 1002 -5.10 -15.34 -39.73
CA LEU A 1002 -5.57 -13.96 -39.66
C LEU A 1002 -4.66 -13.08 -38.77
N PRO A 1003 -4.51 -11.79 -39.09
CA PRO A 1003 -4.97 -11.16 -40.33
C PRO A 1003 -4.11 -11.61 -41.52
N GLU A 1004 -4.64 -11.51 -42.75
CA GLU A 1004 -3.93 -12.02 -43.94
C GLU A 1004 -2.69 -11.21 -44.30
N ASP A 1005 -2.67 -9.94 -43.91
CA ASP A 1005 -1.61 -8.95 -44.11
C ASP A 1005 -0.70 -8.80 -42.87
N ALA A 1006 -0.66 -9.79 -41.98
CA ALA A 1006 0.13 -9.74 -40.76
C ALA A 1006 1.64 -9.58 -41.02
N ASN A 1007 2.28 -8.75 -40.22
CA ASN A 1007 3.74 -8.64 -40.14
C ASN A 1007 4.25 -9.37 -38.89
N LEU A 1008 5.28 -10.21 -39.07
CA LEU A 1008 5.92 -10.99 -38.01
C LEU A 1008 7.30 -10.41 -37.69
N THR A 1009 7.58 -10.18 -36.41
CA THR A 1009 8.88 -9.65 -35.97
C THR A 1009 9.39 -10.44 -34.77
N ALA A 1010 10.66 -10.85 -34.83
CA ALA A 1010 11.36 -11.43 -33.69
C ALA A 1010 12.07 -10.31 -32.90
N ILE A 1011 11.83 -10.24 -31.59
CA ILE A 1011 12.50 -9.29 -30.69
C ILE A 1011 13.14 -10.08 -29.55
N GLY A 1012 14.43 -9.90 -29.35
CA GLY A 1012 15.15 -10.59 -28.30
C GLY A 1012 16.65 -10.64 -28.54
N GLY A 1013 17.31 -11.54 -27.80
CA GLY A 1013 18.76 -11.63 -27.75
C GLY A 1013 19.37 -10.60 -26.79
N SER A 1014 20.70 -10.62 -26.67
CA SER A 1014 21.46 -9.82 -25.70
C SER A 1014 21.08 -8.34 -25.75
N GLY A 1015 20.48 -7.83 -24.67
CA GLY A 1015 20.06 -6.43 -24.56
C GLY A 1015 18.63 -6.15 -25.01
N LEU A 1016 17.87 -7.16 -25.45
CA LEU A 1016 16.47 -7.03 -25.89
C LEU A 1016 15.53 -8.10 -25.30
N GLU A 1017 16.04 -8.99 -24.45
CA GLU A 1017 15.30 -10.12 -23.87
C GLU A 1017 14.05 -9.66 -23.11
N PHE A 1018 14.18 -8.54 -22.40
CA PHE A 1018 13.16 -7.94 -21.54
C PHE A 1018 12.82 -6.51 -22.00
N PHE A 1019 12.80 -6.31 -23.32
CA PHE A 1019 12.64 -4.99 -23.96
C PHE A 1019 11.20 -4.49 -23.96
N VAL A 1020 10.97 -3.34 -23.32
CA VAL A 1020 9.70 -2.61 -23.25
C VAL A 1020 10.01 -1.12 -23.26
N ASP A 1021 9.28 -0.34 -24.06
CA ASP A 1021 9.37 1.14 -24.07
C ASP A 1021 10.81 1.67 -24.19
N GLU A 1022 11.53 1.18 -25.21
CA GLU A 1022 12.92 1.54 -25.51
C GLU A 1022 13.97 1.11 -24.47
N GLN A 1023 13.56 0.40 -23.41
CA GLN A 1023 14.43 -0.04 -22.34
C GLN A 1023 14.41 -1.57 -22.17
N ASN A 1024 15.59 -2.16 -21.95
CA ASN A 1024 15.71 -3.55 -21.52
C ASN A 1024 15.77 -3.63 -19.99
N TYR A 1025 14.81 -4.32 -19.37
CA TYR A 1025 14.71 -4.41 -17.91
C TYR A 1025 15.51 -5.58 -17.32
N ASP A 1026 16.80 -5.69 -17.64
CA ASP A 1026 17.69 -6.81 -17.25
C ASP A 1026 18.49 -6.56 -15.94
N GLU A 1027 17.96 -5.73 -15.03
CA GLU A 1027 18.62 -5.35 -13.76
C GLU A 1027 20.11 -4.98 -13.93
N GLY A 1028 20.41 -4.18 -14.97
CA GLY A 1028 21.77 -3.74 -15.28
C GLY A 1028 22.69 -4.82 -15.86
N GLY A 1029 22.13 -5.83 -16.55
CA GLY A 1029 22.92 -6.90 -17.21
C GLY A 1029 23.09 -8.16 -16.36
N THR A 1030 22.44 -8.25 -15.19
CA THR A 1030 22.75 -9.28 -14.17
C THR A 1030 21.73 -10.41 -14.13
N LEU A 1031 20.56 -10.22 -14.75
CA LEU A 1031 19.43 -11.12 -14.62
C LEU A 1031 19.65 -12.41 -15.41
N GLN A 1032 20.22 -12.35 -16.63
CA GLN A 1032 20.56 -13.56 -17.39
C GLN A 1032 21.60 -14.46 -16.68
N ALA A 1033 22.64 -13.87 -16.08
CA ALA A 1033 23.61 -14.65 -15.29
C ALA A 1033 22.94 -15.31 -14.07
N THR A 1034 22.04 -14.59 -13.41
CA THR A 1034 21.23 -15.12 -12.30
C THR A 1034 20.33 -16.25 -12.79
N ALA A 1035 19.68 -16.09 -13.94
CA ALA A 1035 18.80 -17.09 -14.51
C ALA A 1035 19.54 -18.37 -14.89
N GLN A 1036 20.75 -18.28 -15.46
CA GLN A 1036 21.56 -19.48 -15.77
C GLN A 1036 21.88 -20.30 -14.52
N ARG A 1037 22.19 -19.65 -13.40
CA ARG A 1037 22.36 -20.32 -12.10
C ARG A 1037 21.06 -20.96 -11.62
N LEU A 1038 19.98 -20.18 -11.59
CA LEU A 1038 18.67 -20.65 -11.09
C LEU A 1038 18.02 -21.70 -11.99
N ARG A 1039 18.34 -21.75 -13.29
CA ARG A 1039 17.91 -22.81 -14.19
C ARG A 1039 18.38 -24.17 -13.71
N ARG A 1040 19.67 -24.31 -13.39
CA ARG A 1040 20.25 -25.57 -12.92
C ARG A 1040 19.65 -25.97 -11.57
N GLU A 1041 19.61 -25.02 -10.64
CA GLU A 1041 19.16 -25.27 -9.27
C GLU A 1041 17.65 -25.51 -9.16
N ARG A 1042 16.85 -24.74 -9.91
CA ARG A 1042 15.41 -24.56 -9.64
C ARG A 1042 14.50 -24.66 -10.86
N GLY A 1043 15.05 -24.82 -12.06
CA GLY A 1043 14.29 -24.92 -13.31
C GLY A 1043 13.82 -23.58 -13.88
N ALA A 1044 14.46 -22.46 -13.54
CA ALA A 1044 14.08 -21.15 -14.10
C ALA A 1044 14.22 -21.09 -15.64
N GLU A 1045 13.25 -20.44 -16.29
CA GLU A 1045 13.12 -20.32 -17.75
C GLU A 1045 12.68 -18.90 -18.12
N PRO A 1046 13.57 -17.88 -18.02
CA PRO A 1046 13.16 -16.50 -18.21
C PRO A 1046 12.90 -16.11 -19.67
N GLY A 1047 13.30 -16.94 -20.64
CA GLY A 1047 13.27 -16.56 -22.04
C GLY A 1047 14.38 -15.60 -22.46
N ALA A 1048 14.48 -15.41 -23.77
CA ALA A 1048 15.33 -14.40 -24.39
C ALA A 1048 14.73 -13.77 -25.64
N TRP A 1049 13.60 -14.30 -26.14
CA TRP A 1049 12.98 -13.87 -27.39
C TRP A 1049 11.46 -13.85 -27.30
N ARG A 1050 10.85 -13.01 -28.14
CA ARG A 1050 9.42 -13.06 -28.44
C ARG A 1050 9.16 -12.80 -29.92
N LEU A 1051 8.13 -13.44 -30.43
CA LEU A 1051 7.49 -13.12 -31.70
C LEU A 1051 6.39 -12.09 -31.43
N GLU A 1052 6.40 -10.99 -32.18
CA GLU A 1052 5.31 -10.03 -32.25
C GLU A 1052 4.62 -10.17 -33.62
N LEU A 1053 3.32 -10.44 -33.60
CA LEU A 1053 2.46 -10.42 -34.79
C LEU A 1053 1.62 -9.13 -34.75
N GLN A 1054 1.72 -8.32 -35.80
CA GLN A 1054 1.02 -7.05 -35.94
C GLN A 1054 0.16 -7.03 -37.22
N PRO A 1055 -1.04 -6.44 -37.20
CA PRO A 1055 -1.86 -6.29 -38.40
C PRO A 1055 -1.19 -5.33 -39.39
N GLY A 1056 -1.33 -5.58 -40.70
CA GLY A 1056 -0.76 -4.72 -41.75
C GLY A 1056 -1.47 -3.37 -41.91
N ARG A 1057 -2.67 -3.23 -41.32
CA ARG A 1057 -3.51 -2.02 -41.38
C ARG A 1057 -4.05 -1.65 -40.00
N GLU A 1058 -4.20 -0.34 -39.79
CA GLU A 1058 -4.90 0.22 -38.64
C GLU A 1058 -6.42 -0.02 -38.77
N ALA A 1059 -7.03 -0.57 -37.74
CA ALA A 1059 -8.47 -0.77 -37.63
C ALA A 1059 -8.87 -0.88 -36.17
N GLU A 1060 -10.07 -0.42 -35.81
CA GLU A 1060 -10.57 -0.58 -34.43
C GLU A 1060 -10.67 -2.06 -34.06
N THR A 1061 -11.22 -2.91 -34.95
CA THR A 1061 -11.37 -4.34 -34.70
C THR A 1061 -10.35 -5.14 -35.49
N GLN A 1062 -9.57 -5.95 -34.79
CA GLN A 1062 -8.62 -6.91 -35.37
C GLN A 1062 -8.97 -8.33 -34.96
N GLU A 1063 -8.74 -9.27 -35.88
CA GLU A 1063 -8.89 -10.70 -35.66
C GLU A 1063 -7.53 -11.37 -35.85
N PHE A 1064 -7.07 -12.12 -34.85
CA PHE A 1064 -5.86 -12.92 -34.92
C PHE A 1064 -6.23 -14.38 -34.88
N LEU A 1065 -5.76 -15.18 -35.84
CA LEU A 1065 -5.99 -16.62 -35.85
C LEU A 1065 -4.66 -17.32 -36.15
N VAL A 1066 -4.12 -18.00 -35.15
CA VAL A 1066 -2.85 -18.71 -35.23
C VAL A 1066 -3.09 -20.17 -34.92
N VAL A 1067 -2.68 -21.05 -35.85
CA VAL A 1067 -2.67 -22.49 -35.65
C VAL A 1067 -1.23 -22.91 -35.41
N MET A 1068 -0.99 -23.77 -34.42
CA MET A 1068 0.35 -24.22 -34.04
C MET A 1068 0.36 -25.74 -33.86
N ARG A 1069 1.41 -26.41 -34.32
CA ARG A 1069 1.61 -27.85 -34.15
C ARG A 1069 2.93 -28.14 -33.48
N THR A 1070 2.91 -29.03 -32.49
CA THR A 1070 4.13 -29.50 -31.83
C THR A 1070 4.68 -30.76 -32.51
N THR A 1071 6.00 -30.86 -32.61
CA THR A 1071 6.74 -32.02 -33.15
C THR A 1071 8.03 -32.23 -32.34
N ASP A 1072 8.70 -33.36 -32.55
CA ASP A 1072 10.04 -33.62 -32.01
C ASP A 1072 11.07 -33.59 -33.12
N LEU A 1073 12.28 -33.09 -32.82
CA LEU A 1073 13.38 -33.09 -33.76
C LEU A 1073 14.52 -34.00 -33.28
N GLN A 1074 14.78 -35.09 -34.03
CA GLN A 1074 15.94 -35.96 -33.80
C GLN A 1074 17.23 -35.43 -34.47
N SER A 1075 17.14 -34.61 -35.54
CA SER A 1075 18.28 -33.89 -36.14
C SER A 1075 17.83 -32.66 -36.98
N LEU A 1076 18.72 -31.67 -37.13
CA LEU A 1076 18.49 -30.37 -37.81
C LEU A 1076 18.19 -30.46 -39.33
N ALA A 1077 18.18 -31.66 -39.92
CA ALA A 1077 18.18 -31.86 -41.37
C ALA A 1077 16.84 -32.30 -41.99
N GLN A 1078 15.77 -32.47 -41.20
CA GLN A 1078 14.46 -32.84 -41.77
C GLN A 1078 13.73 -31.61 -42.33
N PRO A 1079 13.35 -31.62 -43.63
CA PRO A 1079 12.58 -30.52 -44.21
C PRO A 1079 11.18 -30.45 -43.57
N THR A 1080 10.76 -29.23 -43.30
CA THR A 1080 9.44 -28.84 -42.80
C THR A 1080 8.36 -29.32 -43.76
N GLN A 1081 7.45 -30.18 -43.32
CA GLN A 1081 6.15 -30.25 -43.98
C GLN A 1081 5.33 -29.04 -43.51
N PRO A 1082 4.91 -28.15 -44.42
CA PRO A 1082 4.07 -27.01 -44.04
C PRO A 1082 2.75 -27.52 -43.46
N MET A 1083 2.25 -26.81 -42.45
CA MET A 1083 0.94 -27.10 -41.90
C MET A 1083 -0.11 -26.57 -42.88
N LEU A 1084 -1.01 -27.44 -43.35
CA LEU A 1084 -2.00 -27.13 -44.39
C LEU A 1084 -3.37 -26.81 -43.79
N ALA A 1085 -3.43 -26.06 -42.68
CA ALA A 1085 -4.71 -25.67 -42.11
C ALA A 1085 -5.42 -24.70 -43.06
N THR A 1086 -6.70 -24.95 -43.35
CA THR A 1086 -7.49 -24.07 -44.23
C THR A 1086 -8.58 -23.37 -43.43
N LEU A 1087 -8.79 -22.09 -43.72
CA LEU A 1087 -9.81 -21.26 -43.10
C LEU A 1087 -10.98 -21.04 -44.07
N THR A 1088 -12.21 -21.19 -43.57
CA THR A 1088 -13.42 -20.68 -44.21
C THR A 1088 -14.14 -19.78 -43.22
N THR A 1089 -14.53 -18.59 -43.66
CA THR A 1089 -15.15 -17.57 -42.80
C THR A 1089 -16.61 -17.36 -43.17
N THR A 1090 -17.46 -17.21 -42.16
CA THR A 1090 -18.83 -16.71 -42.27
C THR A 1090 -18.99 -15.49 -41.37
N ASN A 1091 -20.15 -14.82 -41.40
CA ASN A 1091 -20.37 -13.64 -40.57
C ASN A 1091 -20.18 -13.92 -39.06
N ASP A 1092 -20.60 -15.10 -38.60
CA ASP A 1092 -20.67 -15.43 -37.16
C ASP A 1092 -19.63 -16.48 -36.71
N THR A 1093 -19.05 -17.25 -37.64
CA THR A 1093 -18.14 -18.36 -37.30
C THR A 1093 -16.93 -18.44 -38.23
N LEU A 1094 -15.80 -18.87 -37.66
CA LEU A 1094 -14.58 -19.25 -38.38
C LEU A 1094 -14.47 -20.77 -38.37
N THR A 1095 -14.39 -21.39 -39.54
CA THR A 1095 -14.22 -22.83 -39.69
C THR A 1095 -12.77 -23.13 -40.07
N VAL A 1096 -12.03 -23.77 -39.16
CA VAL A 1096 -10.65 -24.24 -39.38
C VAL A 1096 -10.69 -25.74 -39.67
N GLN A 1097 -10.13 -26.15 -40.81
CA GLN A 1097 -9.95 -27.56 -41.13
C GLN A 1097 -8.49 -27.95 -40.94
N LEU A 1098 -8.28 -28.98 -40.12
CA LEU A 1098 -6.97 -29.57 -39.84
C LEU A 1098 -6.85 -30.91 -40.59
N PRO A 1099 -5.98 -30.99 -41.61
CA PRO A 1099 -5.74 -32.23 -42.33
C PRO A 1099 -4.93 -33.19 -41.46
N GLY A 1100 -5.17 -34.49 -41.62
CA GLY A 1100 -4.47 -35.53 -40.88
C GLY A 1100 -5.13 -36.89 -41.08
N ALA A 1101 -4.60 -37.93 -40.42
CA ALA A 1101 -5.17 -39.27 -40.47
C ALA A 1101 -6.65 -39.29 -39.99
N GLN A 1102 -6.99 -38.43 -39.04
CA GLN A 1102 -8.36 -38.14 -38.64
C GLN A 1102 -8.63 -36.64 -38.77
N PRO A 1103 -9.12 -36.16 -39.91
CA PRO A 1103 -9.36 -34.74 -40.12
C PRO A 1103 -10.29 -34.15 -39.07
N LEU A 1104 -9.89 -33.00 -38.52
CA LEU A 1104 -10.66 -32.27 -37.51
C LEU A 1104 -11.14 -30.94 -38.10
N THR A 1105 -12.44 -30.69 -38.03
CA THR A 1105 -13.04 -29.39 -38.31
C THR A 1105 -13.40 -28.72 -37.00
N VAL A 1106 -12.88 -27.52 -36.78
CA VAL A 1106 -13.11 -26.70 -35.59
C VAL A 1106 -13.87 -25.44 -36.02
N GLN A 1107 -15.06 -25.23 -35.47
CA GLN A 1107 -15.82 -24.01 -35.68
C GLN A 1107 -15.70 -23.12 -34.44
N LEU A 1108 -15.05 -21.97 -34.63
CA LEU A 1108 -14.81 -20.96 -33.60
C LEU A 1108 -15.86 -19.85 -33.73
N PRO A 1109 -16.57 -19.50 -32.65
CA PRO A 1109 -17.55 -18.41 -32.69
C PRO A 1109 -16.85 -17.04 -32.68
N ARG A 1110 -17.38 -16.07 -33.44
CA ARG A 1110 -16.92 -14.66 -33.43
C ARG A 1110 -17.44 -13.84 -32.24
N GLY A 1111 -18.28 -14.45 -31.41
CA GLY A 1111 -18.79 -13.94 -30.13
C GLY A 1111 -18.75 -15.04 -29.07
N MET A 1112 -19.32 -14.78 -27.90
CA MET A 1112 -19.40 -15.80 -26.84
C MET A 1112 -20.27 -16.98 -27.30
N GLY A 1113 -19.68 -18.17 -27.34
CA GLY A 1113 -20.32 -19.38 -27.81
C GLY A 1113 -19.44 -20.60 -27.54
N ASN A 1114 -19.99 -21.79 -27.76
CA ASN A 1114 -19.23 -23.03 -27.65
C ASN A 1114 -18.46 -23.29 -28.96
N VAL A 1115 -17.26 -23.85 -28.84
CA VAL A 1115 -16.53 -24.37 -30.01
C VAL A 1115 -17.25 -25.64 -30.48
N GLN A 1116 -17.56 -25.73 -31.78
CA GLN A 1116 -18.14 -26.94 -32.35
C GLN A 1116 -17.06 -27.76 -33.04
N LEU A 1117 -17.05 -29.06 -32.74
CA LEU A 1117 -16.04 -29.99 -33.24
C LEU A 1117 -16.70 -31.02 -34.16
N GLN A 1118 -16.07 -31.31 -35.30
CA GLN A 1118 -16.43 -32.43 -36.17
C GLN A 1118 -15.16 -33.19 -36.54
N ARG A 1119 -15.09 -34.46 -36.13
CA ARG A 1119 -14.00 -35.37 -36.47
C ARG A 1119 -14.58 -36.49 -37.32
N ARG A 1120 -14.14 -36.61 -38.57
CA ARG A 1120 -14.59 -37.71 -39.44
C ARG A 1120 -13.92 -39.00 -38.93
N ARG A 1121 -14.73 -40.03 -38.67
CA ARG A 1121 -14.26 -41.36 -38.27
C ARG A 1121 -13.60 -42.07 -39.44
#